data_AF-A0A0L8H0Z9-F1
#
_entry.id   AF-A0A0L8H0Z9-F1
#
_cell.length_a   1.000
_cell.length_b   1.000
_cell.length_c   1.000
_cell.angle_alpha   90.00
_cell.angle_beta   90.00
_cell.angle_gamma   90.00
#
_symmetry.space_group_name_H-M   'P 1'
#
loop_
_entity.id
_entity.type
_entity.pdbx_description
1 polymer ?
#
loop_
_entity_poly.entity_id
_entity_poly.type
_entity_poly.pdbx_seq_one_letter_code
_entity_poly.pdbx_strand_id
1 'polypeptide(L)'
;PDSSLGTNEDIQIVKDLVTIFPVLRDWLAEFLAQNCIMTASLVGHNLLIEQVLRLLQYLVKFGYYMDMEDVKQLMQPLLSLLDGRHDIPFPEDKVKDKERRKGYSKESQKLVNHYRLEGRYEKSSETEAIVDAKYQAMEVLELLFTYQRNIRLKAFVTKFKNIEVQAGKRKNQNNLEPLLYETYKPQDQSKKSLKKQKEITRELREMFHNSSIFNIEDTTAILLDLSNYKYDQMVVKALDIMNKMYSSQDDMFKLASQALVLTQDSARVHREVQRALPILRRLSRAKLNDQQVKLMSKILDELAEFCHLPKTPEEPHYMNQNIMISHGKDQYRGMKTILEKTLYLLKLLIKENNQVQSEMFEKLDTLLEVKVVESQLAIALREVFVGNQLTCLKINSRQIQKIVILASENQENAPEFLDLLRALVKVEGLDVTLKHNQTLVMKYIMQNFKKAAYVLDQDREVRERILTNKTEKGHRTYFISLVDLLATCAEVSLTLILFESVTRYRERTTSLLKTYPDKSAIADSSDTRGMVHGNLYYVLEGVLPFLHVFYMLYYMPDKTLFSSEITITENLAKGLVTFCELISPMLVKPFHMKNVVSALTSVVSTSSVSKTMLIGILEKFSSEISFEDDQIAVRRGNMEYYAAEIELNAKFHTFARNCKIVYCGHNTVAAQLKCKNIKNEYTSIGGDEELPLGDEFQSFVRCFVAQNEKKPTKKYAPAKKLVDLLAISIKAHTSSRSKCAANEDLDIKCLQLLRAIVMNDERKLPEDWETRSSTPKIKKQTDCIREIQNAINSHNAIITSLPHLARKSEAIIREVLSFIVIMLFNANRNVQKSLYDYFLSTREEVFFMAVRYRMQVSTNSIKEQSVCFYCFFFIFQQIQFYETKLRNERLNGWNALNKAKQPTQEPRLKRSLSWRKKAVDDRKFHKKNALLSNGTWSRDNEALISKCDIELSDVYIEEPVNEGEQQSSEDVPDIFEYKDDGYIELVLKLLARICDGQNTGIQNYLREQPDNLKSFNIVGETAQFLNVVYTNISDKTIDLVIQLFSTLNEFCSVSKTSTSIGK
;
A
#
# COMPACT_ATOMS: atom_id res chain seq x y z
N PRO A 1 -16.59 -25.20 -19.43
CA PRO A 1 -17.65 -24.90 -20.42
C PRO A 1 -17.40 -25.73 -21.70
N ASP A 2 -18.26 -26.64 -22.15
CA ASP A 2 -19.73 -26.73 -22.01
C ASP A 2 -20.41 -25.37 -21.88
N SER A 3 -20.40 -24.66 -23.01
CA SER A 3 -21.55 -23.90 -23.50
C SER A 3 -21.34 -23.52 -24.97
N SER A 4 -22.23 -24.05 -25.81
CA SER A 4 -22.68 -23.60 -27.14
C SER A 4 -21.70 -23.64 -28.34
N LEU A 5 -21.83 -24.74 -29.09
CA LEU A 5 -21.97 -24.82 -30.56
C LEU A 5 -20.95 -24.01 -31.39
N GLY A 6 -19.75 -24.57 -31.54
CA GLY A 6 -18.97 -24.35 -32.76
C GLY A 6 -19.70 -25.00 -33.93
N THR A 7 -19.83 -24.28 -35.04
CA THR A 7 -20.39 -24.83 -36.27
C THR A 7 -19.56 -26.04 -36.74
N ASN A 8 -20.13 -26.93 -37.56
CA ASN A 8 -19.35 -28.02 -38.17
C ASN A 8 -18.12 -27.50 -38.94
N GLU A 9 -18.17 -26.26 -39.43
CA GLU A 9 -17.03 -25.56 -40.04
C GLU A 9 -15.94 -25.22 -39.01
N ASP A 10 -16.27 -24.75 -37.81
CA ASP A 10 -15.28 -24.47 -36.75
C ASP A 10 -14.54 -25.74 -36.30
N ILE A 11 -15.26 -26.87 -36.24
CA ILE A 11 -14.66 -28.18 -35.89
C ILE A 11 -13.75 -28.68 -37.03
N GLN A 12 -14.13 -28.44 -38.30
CA GLN A 12 -13.34 -28.80 -39.46
C GLN A 12 -12.08 -27.93 -39.58
N ILE A 13 -12.21 -26.62 -39.37
CA ILE A 13 -11.10 -25.66 -39.33
C ILE A 13 -10.11 -26.04 -38.23
N VAL A 14 -10.58 -26.40 -37.02
CA VAL A 14 -9.69 -26.85 -35.94
C VAL A 14 -8.94 -28.13 -36.32
N LYS A 15 -9.58 -29.09 -37.01
CA LYS A 15 -8.91 -30.32 -37.49
C LYS A 15 -7.88 -30.04 -38.58
N ASP A 16 -8.17 -29.15 -39.52
CA ASP A 16 -7.26 -28.77 -40.60
C ASP A 16 -6.08 -27.94 -40.08
N LEU A 17 -6.32 -27.10 -39.08
CA LEU A 17 -5.27 -26.34 -38.39
C LEU A 17 -4.31 -27.28 -37.65
N VAL A 18 -4.82 -28.30 -36.95
CA VAL A 18 -4.00 -29.29 -36.22
C VAL A 18 -3.05 -30.07 -37.14
N THR A 19 -3.40 -30.25 -38.43
CA THR A 19 -2.54 -30.94 -39.41
C THR A 19 -1.56 -30.00 -40.11
N ILE A 20 -1.94 -28.74 -40.36
CA ILE A 20 -1.09 -27.75 -41.05
C ILE A 20 0.00 -27.20 -40.13
N PHE A 21 -0.29 -26.98 -38.84
CA PHE A 21 0.65 -26.32 -37.93
C PHE A 21 1.97 -27.07 -37.70
N PRO A 22 2.01 -28.41 -37.52
CA PRO A 22 3.26 -29.13 -37.42
C PRO A 22 4.14 -28.99 -38.67
N VAL A 23 3.52 -29.05 -39.87
CA VAL A 23 4.23 -28.86 -41.15
C VAL A 23 4.78 -27.45 -41.26
N LEU A 24 3.99 -26.44 -40.89
CA LEU A 24 4.43 -25.04 -40.89
C LEU A 24 5.56 -24.79 -39.88
N ARG A 25 5.47 -25.40 -38.69
CA ARG A 25 6.51 -25.31 -37.65
C ARG A 25 7.83 -25.90 -38.12
N ASP A 26 7.79 -27.09 -38.71
CA ASP A 26 8.99 -27.79 -39.20
C ASP A 26 9.60 -27.02 -40.37
N TRP A 27 8.77 -26.50 -41.28
CA TRP A 27 9.20 -25.60 -42.36
C TRP A 27 9.86 -24.32 -41.83
N LEU A 28 9.30 -23.69 -40.78
CA LEU A 28 9.88 -22.48 -40.17
C LEU A 28 11.25 -22.77 -39.55
N ALA A 29 11.39 -23.90 -38.86
CA ALA A 29 12.66 -24.31 -38.26
C ALA A 29 13.71 -24.57 -39.35
N GLU A 30 13.35 -25.27 -40.42
CA GLU A 30 14.23 -25.51 -41.56
C GLU A 30 14.59 -24.23 -42.30
N PHE A 31 13.61 -23.36 -42.57
CA PHE A 31 13.81 -22.08 -43.24
C PHE A 31 14.77 -21.18 -42.46
N LEU A 32 14.59 -21.05 -41.14
CA LEU A 32 15.50 -20.26 -40.30
C LEU A 32 16.89 -20.88 -40.23
N ALA A 33 17.00 -22.20 -40.13
CA ALA A 33 18.29 -22.89 -40.15
C ALA A 33 19.07 -22.66 -41.45
N GLN A 34 18.38 -22.61 -42.59
CA GLN A 34 18.98 -22.29 -43.89
C GLN A 34 19.35 -20.80 -44.03
N ASN A 35 18.72 -19.91 -43.27
CA ASN A 35 18.86 -18.45 -43.37
C ASN A 35 19.51 -17.81 -42.13
N CYS A 36 20.50 -18.47 -41.55
CA CYS A 36 21.22 -17.96 -40.38
C CYS A 36 22.11 -16.72 -40.68
N ILE A 37 22.41 -16.44 -41.95
CA ILE A 37 23.31 -15.36 -42.37
C ILE A 37 22.54 -14.38 -43.23
N MET A 38 22.54 -13.10 -42.84
CA MET A 38 21.89 -12.03 -43.62
C MET A 38 22.85 -11.38 -44.61
N THR A 39 22.35 -11.08 -45.81
CA THR A 39 23.12 -10.44 -46.89
C THR A 39 22.53 -9.07 -47.24
N ALA A 40 23.28 -7.99 -47.08
CA ALA A 40 22.78 -6.62 -47.23
C ALA A 40 22.23 -6.33 -48.64
N SER A 41 22.94 -6.75 -49.69
CA SER A 41 22.52 -6.54 -51.07
C SER A 41 21.24 -7.28 -51.47
N LEU A 42 20.78 -8.26 -50.68
CA LEU A 42 19.58 -9.06 -50.97
C LEU A 42 18.36 -8.51 -50.22
N VAL A 43 18.02 -7.24 -50.46
CA VAL A 43 16.94 -6.52 -49.77
C VAL A 43 15.62 -7.29 -49.79
N GLY A 44 15.19 -7.80 -50.95
CA GLY A 44 13.95 -8.57 -51.07
C GLY A 44 13.93 -9.87 -50.26
N HIS A 45 15.09 -10.52 -50.10
CA HIS A 45 15.21 -11.73 -49.28
C HIS A 45 15.13 -11.40 -47.79
N ASN A 46 15.74 -10.29 -47.36
CA ASN A 46 15.66 -9.81 -45.99
C ASN A 46 14.22 -9.42 -45.61
N LEU A 47 13.47 -8.80 -46.53
CA LEU A 47 12.04 -8.51 -46.36
C LEU A 47 11.20 -9.80 -46.23
N LEU A 48 11.53 -10.86 -46.98
CA LEU A 48 10.86 -12.15 -46.82
C LEU A 48 11.13 -12.74 -45.43
N ILE A 49 12.39 -12.72 -44.97
CA ILE A 49 12.78 -13.17 -43.63
C ILE A 49 12.00 -12.40 -42.55
N GLU A 50 11.84 -11.08 -42.70
CA GLU A 50 11.02 -10.25 -41.81
C GLU A 50 9.57 -10.77 -41.72
N GLN A 51 8.91 -11.03 -42.86
CA GLN A 51 7.52 -11.53 -42.84
C GLN A 51 7.41 -12.94 -42.25
N VAL A 52 8.40 -13.80 -42.48
CA VAL A 52 8.47 -15.14 -41.88
C VAL A 52 8.63 -15.05 -40.36
N LEU A 53 9.47 -14.14 -39.86
CA LEU A 53 9.63 -13.89 -38.43
C LEU A 53 8.37 -13.30 -37.80
N ARG A 54 7.62 -12.47 -38.54
CA ARG A 54 6.33 -11.96 -38.09
C ARG A 54 5.28 -13.07 -37.97
N LEU A 55 5.24 -14.00 -38.93
CA LEU A 55 4.41 -15.19 -38.82
C LEU A 55 4.79 -16.02 -37.59
N LEU A 56 6.08 -16.26 -37.39
CA LEU A 56 6.60 -16.96 -36.22
C LEU A 56 6.20 -16.25 -34.91
N GLN A 57 6.29 -14.92 -34.85
CA GLN A 57 5.87 -14.12 -33.70
C GLN A 57 4.41 -14.40 -33.33
N TYR A 58 3.51 -14.45 -34.33
CA TYR A 58 2.11 -14.80 -34.09
C TYR A 58 1.97 -16.23 -33.58
N LEU A 59 2.66 -17.20 -34.17
CA LEU A 59 2.60 -18.60 -33.74
C LEU A 59 3.08 -18.80 -32.29
N VAL A 60 4.18 -18.14 -31.90
CA VAL A 60 4.66 -18.14 -30.51
C VAL A 60 3.64 -17.47 -29.59
N LYS A 61 3.07 -16.34 -30.00
CA LYS A 61 2.07 -15.60 -29.21
C LYS A 61 0.78 -16.39 -28.98
N PHE A 62 0.32 -17.15 -29.96
CA PHE A 62 -0.84 -18.02 -29.84
C PHE A 62 -0.54 -19.35 -29.13
N GLY A 63 0.72 -19.59 -28.77
CA GLY A 63 1.11 -20.77 -27.99
C GLY A 63 1.22 -22.04 -28.83
N TYR A 64 1.64 -21.95 -30.09
CA TYR A 64 1.93 -23.16 -30.89
C TYR A 64 3.31 -23.78 -30.55
N TYR A 65 4.13 -23.06 -29.78
CA TYR A 65 5.42 -23.52 -29.26
C TYR A 65 5.34 -23.73 -27.74
N MET A 66 4.63 -24.78 -27.30
CA MET A 66 4.42 -25.05 -25.86
C MET A 66 5.51 -25.91 -25.22
N ASP A 67 6.29 -26.65 -26.02
CA ASP A 67 7.29 -27.59 -25.53
C ASP A 67 8.69 -26.95 -25.48
N MET A 68 9.45 -27.23 -24.40
CA MET A 68 10.79 -26.68 -24.25
C MET A 68 11.75 -27.13 -25.37
N GLU A 69 11.56 -28.31 -25.94
CA GLU A 69 12.40 -28.80 -27.03
C GLU A 69 12.12 -28.04 -28.34
N ASP A 70 10.86 -27.77 -28.65
CA ASP A 70 10.48 -26.97 -29.82
C ASP A 70 11.05 -25.54 -29.71
N VAL A 71 11.01 -24.94 -28.52
CA VAL A 71 11.63 -23.63 -28.28
C VAL A 71 13.15 -23.70 -28.45
N LYS A 72 13.82 -24.72 -27.90
CA LYS A 72 15.28 -24.89 -28.03
C LYS A 72 15.72 -25.06 -29.49
N GLN A 73 14.97 -25.80 -30.30
CA GLN A 73 15.25 -25.97 -31.73
C GLN A 73 15.20 -24.63 -32.48
N LEU A 74 14.33 -23.73 -32.04
CA LEU A 74 14.13 -22.43 -32.65
C LEU A 74 15.13 -21.37 -32.16
N MET A 75 15.64 -21.54 -30.94
CA MET A 75 16.61 -20.62 -30.31
C MET A 75 17.94 -20.51 -31.06
N GLN A 76 18.51 -21.63 -31.50
CA GLN A 76 19.83 -21.63 -32.17
C GLN A 76 19.80 -20.85 -33.50
N PRO A 77 18.86 -21.11 -34.44
CA PRO A 77 18.72 -20.32 -35.65
C PRO A 77 18.42 -18.84 -35.38
N LEU A 78 17.56 -18.52 -34.40
CA LEU A 78 17.23 -17.13 -34.07
C LEU A 78 18.44 -16.35 -33.55
N LEU A 79 19.23 -16.93 -32.63
CA LEU A 79 20.43 -16.27 -32.11
C LEU A 79 21.49 -16.09 -33.19
N SER A 80 21.64 -17.09 -34.08
CA SER A 80 22.55 -17.01 -35.22
C SER A 80 22.15 -15.89 -36.19
N LEU A 81 20.86 -15.77 -36.50
CA LEU A 81 20.29 -14.71 -37.35
C LEU A 81 20.44 -13.33 -36.71
N LEU A 82 20.29 -13.21 -35.39
CA LEU A 82 20.50 -11.97 -34.66
C LEU A 82 21.99 -11.57 -34.61
N ASP A 83 22.92 -12.53 -34.59
CA ASP A 83 24.35 -12.26 -34.52
C ASP A 83 24.86 -11.58 -35.80
N GLY A 84 24.97 -10.25 -35.74
CA GLY A 84 25.42 -9.44 -36.87
C GLY A 84 26.90 -9.58 -37.23
N ARG A 85 27.68 -10.35 -36.47
CA ARG A 85 29.06 -10.68 -36.85
C ARG A 85 29.11 -11.64 -38.04
N HIS A 86 28.03 -12.37 -38.29
CA HIS A 86 27.90 -13.24 -39.44
C HIS A 86 27.46 -12.51 -40.71
N ASP A 87 26.81 -11.34 -40.58
CA ASP A 87 26.28 -10.55 -41.70
C ASP A 87 27.33 -10.28 -42.78
N ILE A 88 26.90 -10.29 -44.04
CA ILE A 88 27.74 -10.03 -45.20
C ILE A 88 27.13 -8.94 -46.10
N PRO A 89 27.96 -8.12 -46.77
CA PRO A 89 27.46 -7.04 -47.62
C PRO A 89 26.86 -7.57 -48.95
N PHE A 90 27.44 -8.63 -49.52
CA PHE A 90 27.04 -9.23 -50.79
C PHE A 90 27.39 -10.72 -50.83
N PRO A 91 26.74 -11.55 -51.68
CA PRO A 91 27.00 -12.98 -51.78
C PRO A 91 28.43 -13.31 -52.24
N GLU A 92 28.87 -14.54 -51.99
CA GLU A 92 30.17 -15.03 -52.47
C GLU A 92 30.31 -14.99 -54.00
N ASP A 93 31.53 -14.75 -54.46
CA ASP A 93 31.88 -14.73 -55.89
C ASP A 93 31.59 -16.09 -56.53
N LYS A 94 30.71 -16.14 -57.55
CA LYS A 94 30.48 -17.36 -58.34
C LYS A 94 31.68 -17.63 -59.26
N VAL A 95 32.72 -18.29 -58.77
CA VAL A 95 33.84 -18.70 -59.63
C VAL A 95 33.42 -19.90 -60.49
N LYS A 96 33.51 -19.74 -61.82
CA LYS A 96 33.15 -20.75 -62.85
C LYS A 96 34.20 -21.85 -63.07
N ASP A 97 35.35 -21.82 -62.40
CA ASP A 97 36.39 -22.82 -62.59
C ASP A 97 36.36 -23.92 -61.53
N LYS A 98 36.25 -25.15 -62.03
CA LYS A 98 35.97 -26.40 -61.28
C LYS A 98 37.02 -26.77 -60.23
N GLU A 99 38.17 -26.10 -60.15
CA GLU A 99 39.22 -26.47 -59.21
C GLU A 99 39.83 -25.21 -58.57
N ARG A 100 39.39 -24.94 -57.32
CA ARG A 100 39.91 -23.95 -56.35
C ARG A 100 39.51 -22.48 -56.56
N ARG A 101 38.35 -22.11 -55.98
CA ARG A 101 38.21 -21.22 -54.79
C ARG A 101 36.74 -21.22 -54.35
N LYS A 102 36.43 -21.81 -53.19
CA LYS A 102 35.20 -21.52 -52.43
C LYS A 102 35.52 -20.33 -51.52
N GLY A 103 34.72 -19.28 -51.53
CA GLY A 103 34.93 -18.07 -50.73
C GLY A 103 35.33 -16.82 -51.53
N TYR A 104 35.29 -15.67 -50.84
CA TYR A 104 35.54 -14.35 -51.40
C TYR A 104 36.94 -14.19 -52.01
N SER A 105 37.05 -13.37 -53.06
CA SER A 105 38.34 -12.85 -53.50
C SER A 105 39.06 -12.09 -52.37
N LYS A 106 40.39 -11.92 -52.45
CA LYS A 106 41.16 -11.19 -51.42
C LYS A 106 40.66 -9.75 -51.22
N GLU A 107 40.15 -9.11 -52.27
CA GLU A 107 39.59 -7.75 -52.22
C GLU A 107 38.18 -7.75 -51.64
N SER A 108 37.34 -8.68 -52.10
CA SER A 108 35.99 -8.92 -51.56
C SER A 108 36.03 -9.26 -50.06
N GLN A 109 37.01 -10.05 -49.61
CA GLN A 109 37.19 -10.39 -48.19
C GLN A 109 37.54 -9.18 -47.33
N LYS A 110 38.30 -8.20 -47.86
CA LYS A 110 38.58 -6.94 -47.15
C LYS A 110 37.30 -6.12 -46.98
N LEU A 111 36.46 -6.06 -48.01
CA LEU A 111 35.17 -5.37 -47.96
C LEU A 111 34.20 -6.04 -46.97
N VAL A 112 34.13 -7.37 -46.96
CA VAL A 112 33.32 -8.14 -45.98
C VAL A 112 33.81 -7.88 -44.56
N ASN A 113 35.11 -7.89 -44.31
CA ASN A 113 35.67 -7.61 -42.98
C ASN A 113 35.40 -6.16 -42.54
N HIS A 114 35.53 -5.19 -43.45
CA HIS A 114 35.22 -3.79 -43.16
C HIS A 114 33.71 -3.60 -42.87
N TYR A 115 32.84 -4.25 -43.63
CA TYR A 115 31.40 -4.23 -43.38
C TYR A 115 31.04 -4.79 -42.00
N ARG A 116 31.63 -5.92 -41.61
CA ARG A 116 31.40 -6.55 -40.30
C ARG A 116 31.89 -5.70 -39.12
N LEU A 117 32.95 -4.92 -39.30
CA LEU A 117 33.54 -4.10 -38.25
C LEU A 117 32.86 -2.73 -38.11
N GLU A 118 32.49 -2.09 -39.23
CA GLU A 118 32.02 -0.71 -39.23
C GLU A 118 30.76 -0.52 -40.10
N GLY A 119 30.77 -1.03 -41.34
CA GLY A 119 29.73 -0.72 -42.33
C GLY A 119 28.31 -1.16 -41.93
N ARG A 120 28.15 -2.27 -41.21
CA ARG A 120 26.83 -2.81 -40.83
C ARG A 120 26.08 -1.96 -39.79
N TYR A 121 26.76 -1.07 -39.09
CA TYR A 121 26.15 -0.22 -38.07
C TYR A 121 25.61 1.10 -38.65
N GLU A 122 26.01 1.45 -39.88
CA GLU A 122 25.64 2.68 -40.56
C GLU A 122 24.23 2.62 -41.15
N LYS A 123 23.61 3.80 -41.35
CA LYS A 123 22.28 3.87 -41.97
C LYS A 123 22.39 3.75 -43.49
N SER A 124 21.72 2.74 -44.05
CA SER A 124 21.54 2.56 -45.49
C SER A 124 20.22 1.84 -45.77
N SER A 125 19.71 1.89 -47.01
CA SER A 125 18.51 1.14 -47.42
C SER A 125 18.69 -0.38 -47.27
N GLU A 126 19.90 -0.87 -47.55
CA GLU A 126 20.27 -2.28 -47.49
C GLU A 126 20.38 -2.76 -46.04
N THR A 127 20.96 -1.93 -45.17
CA THR A 127 21.06 -2.20 -43.73
C THR A 127 19.71 -2.06 -43.03
N GLU A 128 18.84 -1.17 -43.48
CA GLU A 128 17.48 -1.00 -42.93
C GLU A 128 16.67 -2.30 -43.04
N ALA A 129 16.68 -2.96 -44.20
CA ALA A 129 16.01 -4.25 -44.37
C ALA A 129 16.55 -5.36 -43.47
N ILE A 130 17.86 -5.35 -43.16
CA ILE A 130 18.46 -6.27 -42.16
C ILE A 130 17.96 -5.91 -40.75
N VAL A 131 17.99 -4.62 -40.41
CA VAL A 131 17.58 -4.13 -39.09
C VAL A 131 16.12 -4.45 -38.82
N ASP A 132 15.22 -4.28 -39.79
CA ASP A 132 13.80 -4.58 -39.65
C ASP A 132 13.56 -6.08 -39.39
N ALA A 133 14.22 -6.96 -40.14
CA ALA A 133 14.16 -8.40 -39.91
C ALA A 133 14.71 -8.78 -38.53
N LYS A 134 15.86 -8.24 -38.12
CA LYS A 134 16.44 -8.49 -36.78
C LYS A 134 15.58 -7.92 -35.66
N TYR A 135 14.93 -6.78 -35.88
CA TYR A 135 13.97 -6.21 -34.96
C TYR A 135 12.79 -7.17 -34.76
N GLN A 136 12.24 -7.75 -35.83
CA GLN A 136 11.20 -8.79 -35.70
C GLN A 136 11.69 -10.05 -34.98
N ALA A 137 12.92 -10.49 -35.22
CA ALA A 137 13.50 -11.60 -34.47
C ALA A 137 13.63 -11.28 -32.97
N MET A 138 13.97 -10.04 -32.60
CA MET A 138 13.98 -9.59 -31.21
C MET A 138 12.57 -9.56 -30.58
N GLU A 139 11.52 -9.25 -31.34
CA GLU A 139 10.13 -9.34 -30.88
C GLU A 139 9.75 -10.80 -30.53
N VAL A 140 10.19 -11.77 -31.34
CA VAL A 140 10.03 -13.20 -31.02
C VAL A 140 10.81 -13.55 -29.74
N LEU A 141 12.06 -13.07 -29.64
CA LEU A 141 12.93 -13.31 -28.48
C LEU A 141 12.30 -12.79 -27.18
N GLU A 142 11.67 -11.61 -27.21
CA GLU A 142 10.96 -11.04 -26.06
C GLU A 142 9.78 -11.91 -25.59
N LEU A 143 8.99 -12.46 -26.53
CA LEU A 143 7.91 -13.38 -26.20
C LEU A 143 8.45 -14.65 -25.53
N LEU A 144 9.59 -15.16 -26.00
CA LEU A 144 10.26 -16.31 -25.40
C LEU A 144 10.79 -16.02 -23.98
N PHE A 145 11.26 -14.80 -23.70
CA PHE A 145 11.59 -14.38 -22.31
C PHE A 145 10.35 -14.33 -21.42
N THR A 146 9.20 -13.90 -21.94
CA THR A 146 7.92 -13.94 -21.23
C THR A 146 7.51 -15.38 -20.93
N TYR A 147 7.68 -16.29 -21.89
CA TYR A 147 7.43 -17.72 -21.71
C TYR A 147 8.37 -18.35 -20.65
N GLN A 148 9.68 -18.03 -20.67
CA GLN A 148 10.62 -18.45 -19.63
C GLN A 148 10.18 -18.00 -18.23
N ARG A 149 9.73 -16.73 -18.10
CA ARG A 149 9.24 -16.18 -16.83
C ARG A 149 8.03 -16.96 -16.31
N ASN A 150 7.11 -17.36 -17.19
CA ASN A 150 5.95 -18.18 -16.82
C ASN A 150 6.36 -19.60 -16.38
N ILE A 151 7.35 -20.22 -17.04
CA ILE A 151 7.91 -21.51 -16.60
C ILE A 151 8.54 -21.39 -15.21
N ARG A 152 9.32 -20.32 -14.97
CA ARG A 152 9.94 -20.05 -13.66
C ARG A 152 8.88 -19.92 -12.56
N LEU A 153 7.81 -19.15 -12.81
CA LEU A 153 6.71 -19.01 -11.86
C LEU A 153 6.00 -20.36 -11.62
N LYS A 154 5.75 -21.16 -12.67
CA LYS A 154 5.17 -22.50 -12.55
C LYS A 154 6.05 -23.43 -11.71
N ALA A 155 7.37 -23.41 -11.92
CA ALA A 155 8.32 -24.19 -11.12
C ALA A 155 8.32 -23.74 -9.65
N PHE A 156 8.29 -22.43 -9.40
CA PHE A 156 8.23 -21.85 -8.05
C PHE A 156 6.95 -22.24 -7.30
N VAL A 157 5.78 -22.11 -7.95
CA VAL A 157 4.48 -22.50 -7.39
C VAL A 157 4.42 -24.02 -7.15
N THR A 158 5.01 -24.83 -8.04
CA THR A 158 5.09 -26.29 -7.86
C THR A 158 5.93 -26.66 -6.64
N LYS A 159 7.06 -25.97 -6.41
CA LYS A 159 7.85 -26.14 -5.19
C LYS A 159 7.04 -25.77 -3.95
N PHE A 160 6.37 -24.61 -3.95
CA PHE A 160 5.49 -24.21 -2.84
C PHE A 160 4.43 -25.28 -2.53
N LYS A 161 3.71 -25.76 -3.56
CA LYS A 161 2.70 -26.82 -3.43
C LYS A 161 3.28 -28.09 -2.81
N ASN A 162 4.46 -28.52 -3.26
CA ASN A 162 5.11 -29.72 -2.72
C ASN A 162 5.51 -29.54 -1.26
N ILE A 163 5.98 -28.35 -0.87
CA ILE A 163 6.39 -28.05 0.51
C ILE A 163 5.16 -28.01 1.43
N GLU A 164 4.08 -27.35 1.02
CA GLU A 164 2.84 -27.28 1.79
C GLU A 164 2.32 -28.70 2.07
N VAL A 165 2.17 -29.52 1.02
CA VAL A 165 1.63 -30.89 1.14
C VAL A 165 2.53 -31.78 2.02
N GLN A 166 3.83 -31.49 2.06
CA GLN A 166 4.80 -32.20 2.90
C GLN A 166 4.86 -31.68 4.34
N ALA A 167 4.59 -30.40 4.59
CA ALA A 167 4.58 -29.81 5.94
C ALA A 167 3.54 -30.48 6.85
N GLY A 168 2.44 -31.00 6.28
CA GLY A 168 1.47 -31.83 7.01
C GLY A 168 1.97 -33.23 7.38
N LYS A 169 3.07 -33.71 6.80
CA LYS A 169 3.62 -35.07 6.99
C LYS A 169 5.00 -34.99 7.64
N ARG A 170 5.08 -35.25 8.95
CA ARG A 170 6.28 -35.19 9.83
C ARG A 170 7.55 -35.97 9.39
N LYS A 171 7.61 -36.58 8.19
CA LYS A 171 8.66 -37.53 7.82
C LYS A 171 9.82 -36.97 6.98
N ASN A 172 9.75 -35.77 6.40
CA ASN A 172 10.89 -35.17 5.68
C ASN A 172 10.95 -33.66 5.93
N GLN A 173 11.97 -33.18 6.67
CA GLN A 173 12.23 -31.74 6.80
C GLN A 173 12.76 -31.20 5.48
N ASN A 174 11.88 -30.51 4.73
CA ASN A 174 12.29 -29.81 3.52
C ASN A 174 13.03 -28.52 3.94
N ASN A 175 14.16 -28.21 3.28
CA ASN A 175 14.98 -27.04 3.64
C ASN A 175 14.23 -25.72 3.47
N LEU A 176 13.22 -25.70 2.59
CA LEU A 176 12.38 -24.53 2.28
C LEU A 176 11.15 -24.40 3.19
N GLU A 177 10.77 -25.43 3.95
CA GLU A 177 9.60 -25.43 4.84
C GLU A 177 9.55 -24.25 5.82
N PRO A 178 10.65 -23.83 6.49
CA PRO A 178 10.59 -22.73 7.43
C PRO A 178 10.17 -21.40 6.78
N LEU A 179 10.37 -21.24 5.47
CA LEU A 179 10.06 -20.00 4.75
C LEU A 179 8.55 -19.76 4.64
N LEU A 180 7.71 -20.76 4.90
CA LEU A 180 6.25 -20.64 4.91
C LEU A 180 5.73 -19.79 6.07
N TYR A 181 6.51 -19.64 7.14
CA TYR A 181 6.06 -19.06 8.40
C TYR A 181 6.76 -17.74 8.70
N GLU A 182 6.02 -16.82 9.32
CA GLU A 182 6.55 -15.50 9.74
C GLU A 182 7.63 -15.60 10.83
N THR A 183 7.71 -16.74 11.52
CA THR A 183 8.74 -17.00 12.54
C THR A 183 10.14 -17.09 11.96
N TYR A 184 10.28 -17.33 10.66
CA TYR A 184 11.58 -17.34 10.00
C TYR A 184 12.12 -15.91 9.82
N LYS A 185 13.31 -15.67 10.35
CA LYS A 185 14.02 -14.39 10.20
C LYS A 185 15.04 -14.49 9.06
N PRO A 186 14.73 -13.99 7.84
CA PRO A 186 15.63 -14.11 6.69
C PRO A 186 16.90 -13.27 6.81
N GLN A 187 16.94 -12.29 7.73
CA GLN A 187 18.11 -11.42 7.96
C GLN A 187 19.04 -11.91 9.08
N ASP A 188 18.75 -13.07 9.72
CA ASP A 188 19.60 -13.61 10.78
C ASP A 188 20.96 -14.06 10.22
N GLN A 189 22.03 -13.44 10.74
CA GLN A 189 23.42 -13.69 10.35
C GLN A 189 24.12 -14.74 11.23
N SER A 190 23.40 -15.45 12.10
CA SER A 190 23.99 -16.55 12.87
C SER A 190 24.57 -17.64 11.96
N LYS A 191 25.68 -18.28 12.36
CA LYS A 191 26.36 -19.30 11.54
C LYS A 191 25.42 -20.43 11.09
N LYS A 192 24.47 -20.82 11.94
CA LYS A 192 23.47 -21.86 11.67
C LYS A 192 22.48 -21.39 10.60
N SER A 193 21.98 -20.15 10.71
CA SER A 193 21.05 -19.55 9.74
C SER A 193 21.71 -19.30 8.39
N LEU A 194 22.95 -18.81 8.36
CA LEU A 194 23.73 -18.63 7.12
C LEU A 194 23.97 -19.95 6.37
N LYS A 195 24.20 -21.06 7.09
CA LYS A 195 24.34 -22.38 6.44
C LYS A 195 23.03 -22.80 5.78
N LYS A 196 21.91 -22.64 6.48
CA LYS A 196 20.58 -22.98 5.98
C LYS A 196 20.16 -22.09 4.80
N GLN A 197 20.41 -20.78 4.88
CA GLN A 197 20.19 -19.85 3.79
C GLN A 197 20.99 -20.23 2.54
N LYS A 198 22.26 -20.64 2.67
CA LYS A 198 23.06 -21.12 1.53
C LYS A 198 22.45 -22.36 0.86
N GLU A 199 21.90 -23.28 1.64
CA GLU A 199 21.20 -24.46 1.12
C GLU A 199 19.92 -24.05 0.36
N ILE A 200 19.14 -23.11 0.91
CA ILE A 200 17.97 -22.51 0.25
C ILE A 200 18.36 -21.83 -1.06
N THR A 201 19.39 -20.96 -1.06
CA THR A 201 19.82 -20.26 -2.28
C THR A 201 20.32 -21.23 -3.33
N ARG A 202 20.96 -22.35 -2.95
CA ARG A 202 21.37 -23.40 -3.89
C ARG A 202 20.16 -24.02 -4.57
N GLU A 203 19.13 -24.38 -3.82
CA GLU A 203 17.92 -24.99 -4.37
C GLU A 203 17.14 -24.02 -5.28
N LEU A 204 17.08 -22.73 -4.92
CA LEU A 204 16.50 -21.70 -5.78
C LEU A 204 17.31 -21.50 -7.07
N ARG A 205 18.65 -21.52 -6.99
CA ARG A 205 19.52 -21.45 -8.19
C ARG A 205 19.31 -22.63 -9.13
N GLU A 206 19.18 -23.84 -8.59
CA GLU A 206 18.89 -25.04 -9.39
C GLU A 206 17.53 -24.93 -10.09
N MET A 207 16.51 -24.42 -9.41
CA MET A 207 15.20 -24.13 -10.02
C MET A 207 15.33 -23.17 -11.20
N PHE A 208 16.07 -22.08 -11.05
CA PHE A 208 16.28 -21.10 -12.13
C PHE A 208 17.10 -21.66 -13.28
N HIS A 209 18.07 -22.55 -13.00
CA HIS A 209 18.86 -23.21 -14.04
C HIS A 209 18.00 -24.16 -14.87
N ASN A 210 17.20 -25.00 -14.21
CA ASN A 210 16.32 -25.98 -14.87
C ASN A 210 15.19 -25.33 -15.68
N SER A 211 14.85 -24.08 -15.36
CA SER A 211 13.84 -23.28 -16.07
C SER A 211 14.45 -22.23 -17.00
N SER A 212 15.76 -22.30 -17.27
CA SER A 212 16.43 -21.40 -18.22
C SER A 212 16.34 -21.94 -19.64
N ILE A 213 15.94 -21.08 -20.57
CA ILE A 213 15.90 -21.33 -22.01
C ILE A 213 17.15 -20.73 -22.67
N PHE A 214 17.59 -19.56 -22.20
CA PHE A 214 18.68 -18.80 -22.81
C PHE A 214 20.03 -19.09 -22.15
N ASN A 215 21.09 -19.10 -22.97
CA ASN A 215 22.44 -18.86 -22.49
C ASN A 215 22.63 -17.35 -22.29
N ILE A 216 22.80 -16.92 -21.04
CA ILE A 216 22.91 -15.51 -20.67
C ILE A 216 24.15 -14.88 -21.31
N GLU A 217 25.28 -15.58 -21.40
CA GLU A 217 26.54 -15.00 -21.89
C GLU A 217 26.48 -14.72 -23.39
N ASP A 218 26.08 -15.70 -24.19
CA ASP A 218 25.96 -15.57 -25.65
C ASP A 218 24.91 -14.52 -26.04
N THR A 219 23.74 -14.58 -25.40
CA THR A 219 22.64 -13.64 -25.68
C THR A 219 23.03 -12.20 -25.31
N THR A 220 23.76 -12.02 -24.20
CA THR A 220 24.30 -10.71 -23.80
C THR A 220 25.26 -10.16 -24.84
N ALA A 221 26.18 -10.99 -25.35
CA ALA A 221 27.15 -10.57 -26.35
C ALA A 221 26.48 -10.11 -27.66
N ILE A 222 25.43 -10.81 -28.09
CA ILE A 222 24.63 -10.47 -29.27
C ILE A 222 23.87 -9.16 -29.04
N LEU A 223 23.11 -9.04 -27.94
CA LEU A 223 22.33 -7.83 -27.66
C LEU A 223 23.21 -6.58 -27.47
N LEU A 224 24.37 -6.73 -26.83
CA LEU A 224 25.35 -5.65 -26.75
C LEU A 224 25.89 -5.29 -28.14
N ASP A 225 26.11 -6.25 -29.03
CA ASP A 225 26.55 -5.95 -30.39
C ASP A 225 25.47 -5.19 -31.19
N LEU A 226 24.20 -5.60 -31.05
CA LEU A 226 23.05 -4.96 -31.68
C LEU A 226 22.83 -3.52 -31.21
N SER A 227 23.16 -3.20 -29.96
CA SER A 227 23.10 -1.82 -29.45
C SER A 227 24.12 -0.85 -30.08
N ASN A 228 25.04 -1.32 -30.92
CA ASN A 228 25.98 -0.45 -31.66
C ASN A 228 25.38 0.13 -32.95
N TYR A 229 24.23 -0.38 -33.42
CA TYR A 229 23.59 0.11 -34.64
C TYR A 229 23.10 1.55 -34.47
N LYS A 230 23.19 2.36 -35.53
CA LYS A 230 22.69 3.77 -35.53
C LYS A 230 21.17 3.88 -35.64
N TYR A 231 20.42 2.81 -35.38
CA TYR A 231 18.96 2.75 -35.46
C TYR A 231 18.35 2.74 -34.06
N ASP A 232 17.68 3.83 -33.69
CA ASP A 232 17.16 4.05 -32.33
C ASP A 232 16.28 2.90 -31.82
N GLN A 233 15.41 2.35 -32.68
CA GLN A 233 14.50 1.24 -32.32
C GLN A 233 15.27 -0.05 -32.00
N MET A 234 16.40 -0.29 -32.69
CA MET A 234 17.27 -1.44 -32.46
C MET A 234 17.93 -1.36 -31.08
N VAL A 235 18.48 -0.17 -30.75
CA VAL A 235 19.17 0.08 -29.47
C VAL A 235 18.21 -0.06 -28.30
N VAL A 236 17.03 0.59 -28.37
CA VAL A 236 16.01 0.54 -27.32
C VAL A 236 15.57 -0.91 -27.06
N LYS A 237 15.25 -1.65 -28.13
CA LYS A 237 14.77 -3.04 -28.00
C LYS A 237 15.83 -3.98 -27.45
N ALA A 238 17.08 -3.86 -27.93
CA ALA A 238 18.17 -4.71 -27.45
C ALA A 238 18.43 -4.50 -25.94
N LEU A 239 18.48 -3.25 -25.48
CA LEU A 239 18.69 -2.92 -24.07
C LEU A 239 17.49 -3.26 -23.19
N ASP A 240 16.26 -3.14 -23.70
CA ASP A 240 15.04 -3.60 -23.01
C ASP A 240 15.05 -5.11 -22.78
N ILE A 241 15.40 -5.90 -23.81
CA ILE A 241 15.53 -7.35 -23.68
C ILE A 241 16.64 -7.72 -22.69
N MET A 242 17.78 -7.02 -22.71
CA MET A 242 18.82 -7.21 -21.70
C MET A 242 18.31 -6.93 -20.27
N ASN A 243 17.55 -5.85 -20.09
CA ASN A 243 16.94 -5.53 -18.79
C ASN A 243 15.99 -6.63 -18.32
N LYS A 244 15.14 -7.15 -19.22
CA LYS A 244 14.23 -8.27 -18.93
C LYS A 244 14.98 -9.55 -18.58
N MET A 245 16.10 -9.81 -19.26
CA MET A 245 16.95 -10.98 -18.99
C MET A 245 17.58 -10.90 -17.59
N TYR A 246 18.11 -9.74 -17.20
CA TYR A 246 18.75 -9.48 -15.90
C TYR A 246 17.81 -8.97 -14.80
N SER A 247 16.50 -8.95 -15.04
CA SER A 247 15.47 -8.75 -14.01
C SER A 247 14.54 -9.96 -13.89
N SER A 248 14.80 -11.04 -14.64
CA SER A 248 13.89 -12.16 -14.80
C SER A 248 13.65 -12.92 -13.48
N GLN A 249 14.64 -12.98 -12.59
CA GLN A 249 14.49 -13.65 -11.30
C GLN A 249 13.71 -12.76 -10.31
N ASP A 250 14.07 -11.47 -10.21
CA ASP A 250 13.34 -10.50 -9.38
C ASP A 250 11.89 -10.31 -9.84
N ASP A 251 11.65 -10.27 -11.14
CA ASP A 251 10.31 -10.17 -11.72
C ASP A 251 9.46 -11.40 -11.41
N MET A 252 10.05 -12.59 -11.36
CA MET A 252 9.33 -13.78 -10.91
C MET A 252 8.87 -13.63 -9.45
N PHE A 253 9.72 -13.13 -8.56
CA PHE A 253 9.34 -12.88 -7.17
C PHE A 253 8.28 -11.78 -7.04
N LYS A 254 8.36 -10.70 -7.84
CA LYS A 254 7.31 -9.67 -7.90
C LYS A 254 5.97 -10.27 -8.34
N LEU A 255 5.97 -11.08 -9.39
CA LEU A 255 4.75 -11.77 -9.85
C LEU A 255 4.23 -12.75 -8.80
N ALA A 256 5.10 -13.50 -8.13
CA ALA A 256 4.71 -14.41 -7.06
C ALA A 256 4.09 -13.67 -5.86
N SER A 257 4.60 -12.48 -5.52
CA SER A 257 4.02 -11.66 -4.45
C SER A 257 2.63 -11.09 -4.78
N GLN A 258 2.28 -10.99 -6.07
CA GLN A 258 0.99 -10.51 -6.55
C GLN A 258 0.04 -11.66 -6.94
N ALA A 259 0.56 -12.87 -7.09
CA ALA A 259 -0.21 -14.03 -7.50
C ALA A 259 -1.12 -14.54 -6.37
N LEU A 260 -2.26 -15.09 -6.77
CA LEU A 260 -3.25 -15.68 -5.87
C LEU A 260 -3.40 -17.17 -6.20
N VAL A 261 -3.42 -17.99 -5.16
CA VAL A 261 -3.77 -19.41 -5.23
C VAL A 261 -5.28 -19.51 -5.01
N LEU A 262 -6.00 -19.96 -6.04
CA LEU A 262 -7.46 -19.96 -6.07
C LEU A 262 -8.06 -21.36 -5.95
N THR A 263 -9.19 -21.47 -5.25
CA THR A 263 -10.06 -22.66 -5.28
C THR A 263 -10.88 -22.71 -6.58
N GLN A 264 -11.56 -23.83 -6.85
CA GLN A 264 -12.27 -24.05 -8.12
C GLN A 264 -13.41 -23.04 -8.35
N ASP A 265 -14.10 -22.63 -7.29
CA ASP A 265 -15.16 -21.61 -7.34
C ASP A 265 -14.59 -20.19 -7.52
N SER A 266 -13.56 -19.83 -6.75
CA SER A 266 -12.82 -18.56 -6.91
C SER A 266 -12.18 -18.43 -8.30
N ALA A 267 -11.70 -19.54 -8.87
CA ALA A 267 -11.14 -19.58 -10.23
C ALA A 267 -12.21 -19.33 -11.32
N ARG A 268 -13.47 -19.73 -11.10
CA ARG A 268 -14.58 -19.39 -11.99
C ARG A 268 -14.80 -17.88 -12.00
N VAL A 269 -14.88 -17.26 -10.82
CA VAL A 269 -15.04 -15.81 -10.67
C VAL A 269 -13.88 -15.07 -11.35
N HIS A 270 -12.64 -15.48 -11.09
CA HIS A 270 -11.47 -14.90 -11.75
C HIS A 270 -11.56 -14.93 -13.29
N ARG A 271 -12.00 -16.04 -13.90
CA ARG A 271 -12.14 -16.13 -15.37
C ARG A 271 -13.18 -15.16 -15.92
N GLU A 272 -14.31 -14.99 -15.23
CA GLU A 272 -15.33 -14.04 -15.64
C GLU A 272 -14.83 -12.59 -15.49
N VAL A 273 -14.16 -12.27 -14.38
CA VAL A 273 -13.51 -10.96 -14.17
C VAL A 273 -12.44 -10.68 -15.26
N GLN A 274 -11.62 -11.67 -15.59
CA GLN A 274 -10.58 -11.56 -16.61
C GLN A 274 -11.14 -11.33 -18.03
N ARG A 275 -12.34 -11.82 -18.32
CA ARG A 275 -13.05 -11.54 -19.59
C ARG A 275 -13.70 -10.14 -19.59
N ALA A 276 -14.27 -9.75 -18.46
CA ALA A 276 -15.02 -8.51 -18.30
C ALA A 276 -14.12 -7.25 -18.29
N LEU A 277 -13.01 -7.28 -17.56
CA LEU A 277 -12.18 -6.09 -17.33
C LEU A 277 -11.51 -5.50 -18.58
N PRO A 278 -10.97 -6.27 -19.55
CA PRO A 278 -10.44 -5.71 -20.79
C PRO A 278 -11.49 -4.95 -21.59
N ILE A 279 -12.74 -5.47 -21.60
CA ILE A 279 -13.87 -4.81 -22.26
C ILE A 279 -14.18 -3.51 -21.52
N LEU A 280 -14.24 -3.54 -20.19
CA LEU A 280 -14.48 -2.35 -19.36
C LEU A 280 -13.40 -1.27 -19.57
N ARG A 281 -12.12 -1.65 -19.64
CA ARG A 281 -10.99 -0.73 -19.93
C ARG A 281 -11.04 -0.14 -21.34
N ARG A 282 -11.48 -0.92 -22.32
CA ARG A 282 -11.68 -0.42 -23.69
C ARG A 282 -12.83 0.58 -23.74
N LEU A 283 -13.95 0.25 -23.10
CA LEU A 283 -15.13 1.10 -23.03
C LEU A 283 -14.85 2.39 -22.25
N SER A 284 -14.07 2.34 -21.16
CA SER A 284 -13.73 3.51 -20.35
C SER A 284 -12.82 4.53 -21.04
N ARG A 285 -12.18 4.18 -22.16
CA ARG A 285 -11.36 5.11 -22.95
C ARG A 285 -12.08 5.64 -24.20
N ALA A 286 -13.25 5.10 -24.51
CA ALA A 286 -14.04 5.44 -25.68
C ALA A 286 -15.17 6.43 -25.33
N LYS A 287 -15.61 7.22 -26.33
CA LYS A 287 -16.92 7.88 -26.25
C LYS A 287 -17.99 6.81 -26.39
N LEU A 288 -18.78 6.61 -25.34
CA LEU A 288 -19.77 5.54 -25.26
C LEU A 288 -21.05 5.86 -26.05
N ASN A 289 -21.55 4.89 -26.80
CA ASN A 289 -22.91 4.88 -27.35
C ASN A 289 -23.88 4.12 -26.42
N ASP A 290 -25.19 4.24 -26.64
CA ASP A 290 -26.21 3.67 -25.73
C ASP A 290 -26.11 2.13 -25.57
N GLN A 291 -25.66 1.42 -26.61
CA GLN A 291 -25.43 -0.03 -26.52
C GLN A 291 -24.21 -0.36 -25.66
N GLN A 292 -23.14 0.41 -25.79
CA GLN A 292 -21.92 0.27 -24.98
C GLN A 292 -22.17 0.64 -23.51
N VAL A 293 -23.06 1.59 -23.24
CA VAL A 293 -23.50 1.96 -21.88
C VAL A 293 -24.26 0.83 -21.22
N LYS A 294 -25.18 0.18 -21.96
CA LYS A 294 -25.91 -1.00 -21.47
C LYS A 294 -24.97 -2.17 -21.22
N LEU A 295 -24.02 -2.42 -22.12
CA LEU A 295 -23.01 -3.46 -21.95
C LEU A 295 -22.13 -3.19 -20.71
N MET A 296 -21.65 -1.95 -20.55
CA MET A 296 -20.83 -1.56 -19.39
C MET A 296 -21.63 -1.66 -18.08
N SER A 297 -22.91 -1.30 -18.10
CA SER A 297 -23.80 -1.43 -16.93
C SER A 297 -23.99 -2.90 -16.54
N LYS A 298 -24.23 -3.79 -17.52
CA LYS A 298 -24.36 -5.23 -17.28
C LYS A 298 -23.08 -5.82 -16.68
N ILE A 299 -21.92 -5.43 -17.22
CA ILE A 299 -20.63 -5.87 -16.68
C ILE A 299 -20.45 -5.39 -15.23
N LEU A 300 -20.79 -4.13 -14.92
CA LEU A 300 -20.68 -3.61 -13.55
C LEU A 300 -21.63 -4.33 -12.57
N ASP A 301 -22.83 -4.72 -13.01
CA ASP A 301 -23.77 -5.48 -12.20
C ASP A 301 -23.25 -6.89 -11.90
N GLU A 302 -22.73 -7.59 -12.92
CA GLU A 302 -22.10 -8.91 -12.76
C GLU A 302 -20.90 -8.85 -11.78
N LEU A 303 -20.09 -7.79 -11.85
CA LEU A 303 -18.95 -7.59 -10.95
C LEU A 303 -19.40 -7.27 -9.51
N ALA A 304 -20.51 -6.57 -9.33
CA ALA A 304 -21.07 -6.26 -8.02
C ALA A 304 -21.62 -7.51 -7.32
N GLU A 305 -22.26 -8.42 -8.08
CA GLU A 305 -22.75 -9.70 -7.56
C GLU A 305 -21.63 -10.58 -7.00
N PHE A 306 -20.41 -10.50 -7.55
CA PHE A 306 -19.27 -11.25 -7.02
C PHE A 306 -18.74 -10.73 -5.68
N CYS A 307 -19.06 -9.48 -5.30
CA CYS A 307 -18.51 -8.83 -4.10
C CYS A 307 -19.26 -9.15 -2.81
N HIS A 308 -20.42 -9.81 -2.88
CA HIS A 308 -21.20 -10.23 -1.72
C HIS A 308 -21.52 -11.74 -1.76
N LEU A 309 -21.90 -12.31 -0.63
CA LEU A 309 -22.28 -13.71 -0.56
C LEU A 309 -23.63 -13.97 -1.29
N PRO A 310 -23.83 -15.17 -1.88
CA PRO A 310 -25.10 -15.52 -2.50
C PRO A 310 -26.24 -15.48 -1.47
N LYS A 311 -27.31 -14.73 -1.77
CA LYS A 311 -28.52 -14.55 -0.93
C LYS A 311 -28.38 -13.62 0.29
N THR A 312 -27.18 -13.11 0.61
CA THR A 312 -26.95 -12.12 1.70
C THR A 312 -26.21 -10.87 1.18
N PRO A 313 -26.92 -9.88 0.60
CA PRO A 313 -26.30 -8.68 -0.01
C PRO A 313 -25.63 -7.74 1.00
N GLU A 314 -25.85 -7.94 2.31
CA GLU A 314 -25.17 -7.17 3.35
C GLU A 314 -23.81 -7.74 3.77
N GLU A 315 -23.45 -8.95 3.32
CA GLU A 315 -22.23 -9.63 3.76
C GLU A 315 -21.15 -9.65 2.67
N PRO A 316 -19.94 -9.11 2.95
CA PRO A 316 -18.87 -9.01 1.94
C PRO A 316 -18.22 -10.36 1.64
N HIS A 317 -17.74 -10.53 0.39
CA HIS A 317 -16.94 -11.69 -0.03
C HIS A 317 -15.46 -11.31 -0.16
N TYR A 318 -14.70 -11.53 0.90
CA TYR A 318 -13.30 -11.07 1.02
C TYR A 318 -12.36 -11.59 -0.09
N MET A 319 -12.52 -12.85 -0.51
CA MET A 319 -11.66 -13.45 -1.55
C MET A 319 -11.98 -12.88 -2.94
N ASN A 320 -13.25 -12.76 -3.29
CA ASN A 320 -13.65 -12.17 -4.58
C ASN A 320 -13.29 -10.68 -4.65
N GLN A 321 -13.37 -9.95 -3.53
CA GLN A 321 -12.85 -8.59 -3.44
C GLN A 321 -11.34 -8.53 -3.74
N ASN A 322 -10.54 -9.45 -3.19
CA ASN A 322 -9.09 -9.52 -3.47
C ASN A 322 -8.77 -9.88 -4.94
N ILE A 323 -9.57 -10.75 -5.56
CA ILE A 323 -9.46 -11.06 -7.01
C ILE A 323 -9.72 -9.80 -7.84
N MET A 324 -10.71 -8.99 -7.48
CA MET A 324 -11.03 -7.73 -8.15
C MET A 324 -9.93 -6.67 -7.97
N ILE A 325 -9.30 -6.60 -6.80
CA ILE A 325 -8.20 -5.67 -6.51
C ILE A 325 -6.95 -6.02 -7.34
N SER A 326 -6.59 -7.31 -7.43
CA SER A 326 -5.41 -7.75 -8.19
C SER A 326 -5.44 -7.40 -9.68
N HIS A 327 -6.62 -7.11 -10.24
CA HIS A 327 -6.79 -6.72 -11.63
C HIS A 327 -6.83 -5.18 -11.89
N GLY A 328 -6.60 -4.34 -10.88
CA GLY A 328 -6.39 -2.89 -11.03
C GLY A 328 -7.63 -2.02 -11.29
N LYS A 329 -7.58 -0.72 -10.92
CA LYS A 329 -8.68 0.26 -11.03
C LYS A 329 -8.24 1.52 -11.81
N ASP A 330 -8.93 1.85 -12.91
CA ASP A 330 -8.76 3.10 -13.69
C ASP A 330 -9.85 4.14 -13.31
N GLN A 331 -9.49 5.43 -13.33
CA GLN A 331 -10.39 6.57 -13.08
C GLN A 331 -11.34 6.81 -14.27
N TYR A 332 -12.61 7.14 -14.00
CA TYR A 332 -13.60 7.41 -15.05
C TYR A 332 -14.41 8.70 -14.83
N ARG A 333 -14.68 9.40 -15.94
CA ARG A 333 -15.58 10.55 -16.05
C ARG A 333 -16.50 10.30 -17.25
N GLY A 334 -17.71 9.79 -17.01
CA GLY A 334 -18.72 9.57 -18.04
C GLY A 334 -19.98 8.87 -17.52
N MET A 335 -21.14 9.34 -17.99
CA MET A 335 -22.53 8.92 -17.73
C MET A 335 -22.94 8.63 -16.28
N LYS A 336 -23.88 9.43 -15.76
CA LYS A 336 -24.43 9.36 -14.40
C LYS A 336 -24.73 7.92 -13.93
N THR A 337 -25.40 7.12 -14.75
CA THR A 337 -25.77 5.72 -14.43
C THR A 337 -24.57 4.78 -14.31
N ILE A 338 -23.54 4.96 -15.14
CA ILE A 338 -22.31 4.15 -15.06
C ILE A 338 -21.54 4.53 -13.80
N LEU A 339 -21.50 5.83 -13.49
CA LEU A 339 -20.83 6.33 -12.30
C LEU A 339 -21.54 5.88 -11.02
N GLU A 340 -22.87 5.86 -11.00
CA GLU A 340 -23.69 5.27 -9.91
C GLU A 340 -23.32 3.82 -9.64
N LYS A 341 -23.30 2.97 -10.68
CA LYS A 341 -22.93 1.55 -10.57
C LYS A 341 -21.46 1.36 -10.18
N THR A 342 -20.58 2.23 -10.65
CA THR A 342 -19.15 2.20 -10.29
C THR A 342 -18.95 2.55 -8.82
N LEU A 343 -19.64 3.57 -8.31
CA LEU A 343 -19.60 3.95 -6.89
C LEU A 343 -20.25 2.89 -6.00
N TYR A 344 -21.29 2.21 -6.47
CA TYR A 344 -21.88 1.06 -5.79
C TYR A 344 -20.90 -0.12 -5.69
N LEU A 345 -20.24 -0.49 -6.80
CA LEU A 345 -19.16 -1.49 -6.78
C LEU A 345 -18.03 -1.05 -5.84
N LEU A 346 -17.67 0.23 -5.86
CA LEU A 346 -16.62 0.76 -4.99
C LEU A 346 -17.01 0.62 -3.51
N LYS A 347 -18.24 0.98 -3.13
CA LYS A 347 -18.78 0.77 -1.78
C LYS A 347 -18.63 -0.70 -1.36
N LEU A 348 -19.02 -1.65 -2.21
CA LEU A 348 -18.91 -3.07 -1.93
C LEU A 348 -17.45 -3.54 -1.79
N LEU A 349 -16.51 -2.95 -2.53
CA LEU A 349 -15.08 -3.27 -2.42
C LEU A 349 -14.44 -2.69 -1.15
N ILE A 350 -14.94 -1.54 -0.65
CA ILE A 350 -14.40 -0.86 0.52
C ILE A 350 -14.90 -1.51 1.83
N LYS A 351 -16.16 -1.98 1.85
CA LYS A 351 -16.81 -2.49 3.06
C LYS A 351 -15.96 -3.55 3.77
N GLU A 352 -15.59 -3.26 5.02
CA GLU A 352 -14.80 -4.12 5.92
C GLU A 352 -13.39 -4.50 5.38
N ASN A 353 -12.85 -3.76 4.40
CA ASN A 353 -11.54 -4.01 3.82
C ASN A 353 -10.55 -2.86 4.09
N ASN A 354 -9.73 -3.00 5.14
CA ASN A 354 -8.76 -1.98 5.59
C ASN A 354 -7.75 -1.56 4.51
N GLN A 355 -7.37 -2.48 3.61
CA GLN A 355 -6.43 -2.18 2.53
C GLN A 355 -7.07 -1.26 1.49
N VAL A 356 -8.29 -1.60 1.03
CA VAL A 356 -9.02 -0.77 0.07
C VAL A 356 -9.40 0.57 0.68
N GLN A 357 -9.78 0.61 1.95
CA GLN A 357 -10.03 1.86 2.68
C GLN A 357 -8.80 2.77 2.65
N SER A 358 -7.60 2.22 2.91
CA SER A 358 -6.34 2.98 2.87
C SER A 358 -6.01 3.48 1.47
N GLU A 359 -6.13 2.63 0.44
CA GLU A 359 -5.88 3.02 -0.96
C GLU A 359 -6.87 4.08 -1.47
N MET A 360 -8.13 4.03 -1.04
CA MET A 360 -9.15 5.02 -1.40
C MET A 360 -8.95 6.33 -0.64
N PHE A 361 -8.46 6.27 0.60
CA PHE A 361 -8.07 7.45 1.35
C PHE A 361 -6.96 8.26 0.66
N GLU A 362 -5.94 7.60 0.10
CA GLU A 362 -4.88 8.26 -0.68
C GLU A 362 -5.41 9.01 -1.92
N LYS A 363 -6.59 8.63 -2.43
CA LYS A 363 -7.25 9.26 -3.58
C LYS A 363 -8.44 10.15 -3.19
N LEU A 364 -8.65 10.40 -1.90
CA LEU A 364 -9.83 11.11 -1.36
C LEU A 364 -10.00 12.49 -1.99
N ASP A 365 -8.93 13.27 -2.15
CA ASP A 365 -9.02 14.61 -2.73
C ASP A 365 -9.52 14.61 -4.18
N THR A 366 -9.16 13.60 -4.98
CA THR A 366 -9.69 13.45 -6.35
C THR A 366 -11.16 13.02 -6.34
N LEU A 367 -11.55 12.15 -5.40
CA LEU A 367 -12.94 11.70 -5.27
C LEU A 367 -13.88 12.83 -4.84
N LEU A 368 -13.42 13.71 -3.94
CA LEU A 368 -14.17 14.88 -3.48
C LEU A 368 -14.41 15.94 -4.58
N GLU A 369 -13.73 15.87 -5.72
CA GLU A 369 -13.93 16.76 -6.87
C GLU A 369 -15.07 16.30 -7.81
N VAL A 370 -15.66 15.12 -7.58
CA VAL A 370 -16.72 14.54 -8.42
C VAL A 370 -18.08 15.15 -8.07
N LYS A 371 -18.69 15.90 -9.01
CA LYS A 371 -19.98 16.61 -8.86
C LYS A 371 -21.11 16.07 -9.76
N VAL A 372 -21.27 14.75 -9.85
CA VAL A 372 -22.27 14.14 -10.78
C VAL A 372 -23.20 13.15 -10.09
N VAL A 373 -22.74 12.47 -9.03
CA VAL A 373 -23.50 11.47 -8.27
C VAL A 373 -23.18 11.63 -6.78
N GLU A 374 -23.67 12.70 -6.20
CA GLU A 374 -23.29 13.21 -4.88
C GLU A 374 -23.73 12.29 -3.73
N SER A 375 -24.96 11.76 -3.76
CA SER A 375 -25.47 10.82 -2.75
C SER A 375 -24.70 9.49 -2.73
N GLN A 376 -24.48 8.85 -3.90
CA GLN A 376 -23.71 7.58 -3.95
C GLN A 376 -22.23 7.78 -3.63
N LEU A 377 -21.67 8.94 -3.97
CA LEU A 377 -20.31 9.30 -3.58
C LEU A 377 -20.19 9.38 -2.06
N ALA A 378 -21.12 10.06 -1.39
CA ALA A 378 -21.14 10.16 0.07
C ALA A 378 -21.27 8.78 0.74
N ILE A 379 -22.11 7.89 0.22
CA ILE A 379 -22.25 6.51 0.72
C ILE A 379 -20.94 5.72 0.53
N ALA A 380 -20.31 5.78 -0.64
CA ALA A 380 -19.05 5.07 -0.89
C ALA A 380 -17.90 5.62 -0.02
N LEU A 381 -17.82 6.94 0.15
CA LEU A 381 -16.83 7.58 1.01
C LEU A 381 -17.06 7.27 2.49
N ARG A 382 -18.32 7.12 2.94
CA ARG A 382 -18.62 6.71 4.32
C ARG A 382 -17.96 5.38 4.67
N GLU A 383 -18.01 4.40 3.78
CA GLU A 383 -17.40 3.08 4.01
C GLU A 383 -15.85 3.16 4.11
N VAL A 384 -15.19 4.23 3.63
CA VAL A 384 -13.74 4.43 3.78
C VAL A 384 -13.35 4.63 5.26
N PHE A 385 -14.27 5.18 6.05
CA PHE A 385 -14.05 5.59 7.44
C PHE A 385 -14.74 4.66 8.45
N VAL A 386 -15.82 4.00 8.05
CA VAL A 386 -16.53 3.03 8.90
C VAL A 386 -15.60 1.89 9.32
N GLY A 387 -15.49 1.67 10.63
CA GLY A 387 -14.68 0.60 11.23
C GLY A 387 -13.15 0.80 11.15
N ASN A 388 -12.66 1.93 10.63
CA ASN A 388 -11.22 2.18 10.45
C ASN A 388 -10.75 3.44 11.18
N GLN A 389 -10.19 3.23 12.37
CA GLN A 389 -9.68 4.32 13.19
C GLN A 389 -8.53 5.08 12.52
N LEU A 390 -7.67 4.40 11.75
CA LEU A 390 -6.50 5.02 11.15
C LEU A 390 -6.88 6.05 10.08
N THR A 391 -7.86 5.74 9.23
CA THR A 391 -8.33 6.70 8.20
C THR A 391 -9.06 7.88 8.83
N CYS A 392 -9.86 7.65 9.88
CA CYS A 392 -10.53 8.71 10.64
C CYS A 392 -9.56 9.65 11.38
N LEU A 393 -8.39 9.16 11.80
CA LEU A 393 -7.35 9.98 12.43
C LEU A 393 -6.45 10.71 11.42
N LYS A 394 -6.26 10.13 10.23
CA LYS A 394 -5.44 10.72 9.15
C LYS A 394 -6.15 11.84 8.38
N ILE A 395 -7.47 11.98 8.50
CA ILE A 395 -8.22 12.96 7.71
C ILE A 395 -7.82 14.41 8.02
N ASN A 396 -7.60 15.20 6.96
CA ASN A 396 -7.13 16.57 7.09
C ASN A 396 -8.29 17.56 7.31
N SER A 397 -7.99 18.67 8.01
CA SER A 397 -8.96 19.74 8.27
C SER A 397 -9.55 20.35 6.99
N ARG A 398 -8.77 20.44 5.92
CA ARG A 398 -9.20 20.88 4.58
C ARG A 398 -10.18 19.89 3.93
N GLN A 399 -9.98 18.59 4.12
CA GLN A 399 -10.86 17.55 3.59
C GLN A 399 -12.20 17.56 4.34
N ILE A 400 -12.19 17.70 5.67
CA ILE A 400 -13.41 17.90 6.47
C ILE A 400 -14.15 19.16 6.01
N GLN A 401 -13.45 20.27 5.82
CA GLN A 401 -14.05 21.51 5.33
C GLN A 401 -14.70 21.33 3.96
N LYS A 402 -14.03 20.64 3.02
CA LYS A 402 -14.60 20.32 1.70
C LYS A 402 -15.86 19.47 1.83
N ILE A 403 -15.87 18.44 2.69
CA ILE A 403 -17.05 17.60 2.92
C ILE A 403 -18.22 18.43 3.48
N VAL A 404 -17.96 19.34 4.43
CA VAL A 404 -18.99 20.25 4.96
C VAL A 404 -19.51 21.21 3.88
N ILE A 405 -18.63 21.72 3.02
CA ILE A 405 -19.05 22.56 1.87
C ILE A 405 -19.94 21.74 0.93
N LEU A 406 -19.56 20.52 0.58
CA LEU A 406 -20.38 19.62 -0.26
C LEU A 406 -21.73 19.30 0.38
N ALA A 407 -21.78 19.07 1.70
CA ALA A 407 -23.03 18.90 2.43
C ALA A 407 -23.92 20.15 2.40
N SER A 408 -23.30 21.35 2.41
CA SER A 408 -24.00 22.64 2.37
C SER A 408 -24.44 23.06 0.96
N GLU A 409 -23.74 22.60 -0.08
CA GLU A 409 -24.08 22.86 -1.49
C GLU A 409 -25.19 21.92 -1.97
N ASN A 410 -25.17 20.65 -1.53
CA ASN A 410 -26.11 19.63 -2.01
C ASN A 410 -27.39 19.51 -1.17
N GLN A 411 -27.36 19.86 0.12
CA GLN A 411 -28.54 19.94 0.99
C GLN A 411 -29.44 18.69 0.90
N GLU A 412 -30.73 18.84 0.59
CA GLU A 412 -31.70 17.76 0.45
C GLU A 412 -31.37 16.73 -0.63
N ASN A 413 -30.52 17.07 -1.60
CA ASN A 413 -30.16 16.20 -2.71
C ASN A 413 -29.13 15.12 -2.33
N ALA A 414 -28.39 15.32 -1.23
CA ALA A 414 -27.40 14.34 -0.73
C ALA A 414 -27.23 14.43 0.81
N PRO A 415 -28.25 14.05 1.61
CA PRO A 415 -28.16 14.04 3.07
C PRO A 415 -27.08 13.10 3.61
N GLU A 416 -26.65 12.12 2.82
CA GLU A 416 -25.67 11.10 3.20
C GLU A 416 -24.27 11.69 3.49
N PHE A 417 -23.97 12.92 3.04
CA PHE A 417 -22.76 13.63 3.45
C PHE A 417 -22.75 13.94 4.96
N LEU A 418 -23.92 14.12 5.59
CA LEU A 418 -24.02 14.31 7.04
C LEU A 418 -23.73 12.99 7.77
N ASP A 419 -24.16 11.85 7.20
CA ASP A 419 -23.86 10.52 7.73
C ASP A 419 -22.35 10.20 7.60
N LEU A 420 -21.70 10.63 6.50
CA LEU A 420 -20.24 10.58 6.35
C LEU A 420 -19.54 11.40 7.44
N LEU A 421 -20.00 12.63 7.71
CA LEU A 421 -19.46 13.44 8.80
C LEU A 421 -19.65 12.76 10.17
N ARG A 422 -20.76 12.04 10.37
CA ARG A 422 -21.00 11.26 11.59
C ARG A 422 -19.99 10.14 11.76
N ALA A 423 -19.71 9.38 10.70
CA ALA A 423 -18.70 8.31 10.70
C ALA A 423 -17.27 8.84 10.96
N LEU A 424 -16.98 10.08 10.55
CA LEU A 424 -15.71 10.76 10.87
C LEU A 424 -15.62 11.22 12.32
N VAL A 425 -16.76 11.59 12.92
CA VAL A 425 -16.82 12.06 14.31
C VAL A 425 -16.79 10.89 15.28
N LYS A 426 -17.42 9.76 14.98
CA LYS A 426 -17.55 8.61 15.89
C LYS A 426 -17.12 7.32 15.20
N VAL A 427 -16.08 6.68 15.74
CA VAL A 427 -15.54 5.43 15.18
C VAL A 427 -16.43 4.26 15.62
N GLU A 428 -17.11 3.64 14.65
CA GLU A 428 -17.91 2.43 14.86
C GLU A 428 -16.99 1.26 15.29
N GLY A 429 -17.18 0.75 16.51
CA GLY A 429 -16.37 -0.32 17.12
C GLY A 429 -15.82 0.03 18.52
N LEU A 430 -15.44 1.29 18.73
CA LEU A 430 -15.00 1.80 20.04
C LEU A 430 -16.06 2.66 20.74
N ASP A 431 -17.04 3.15 19.98
CA ASP A 431 -18.10 4.06 20.44
C ASP A 431 -17.56 5.39 21.03
N VAL A 432 -16.34 5.78 20.62
CA VAL A 432 -15.66 7.01 21.07
C VAL A 432 -15.75 8.08 19.99
N THR A 433 -16.12 9.30 20.40
CA THR A 433 -16.08 10.48 19.52
C THR A 433 -14.68 11.09 19.45
N LEU A 434 -14.21 11.40 18.24
CA LEU A 434 -12.94 12.07 17.99
C LEU A 434 -13.11 13.59 18.15
N LYS A 435 -12.65 14.13 19.29
CA LYS A 435 -12.82 15.55 19.66
C LYS A 435 -12.28 16.54 18.62
N HIS A 436 -11.19 16.18 17.93
CA HIS A 436 -10.63 17.01 16.85
C HIS A 436 -11.61 17.12 15.67
N ASN A 437 -12.06 15.99 15.13
CA ASN A 437 -13.00 15.94 14.02
C ASN A 437 -14.33 16.61 14.41
N GLN A 438 -14.85 16.30 15.60
CA GLN A 438 -16.03 16.96 16.19
C GLN A 438 -15.90 18.49 16.19
N THR A 439 -14.78 19.01 16.69
CA THR A 439 -14.54 20.47 16.80
C THR A 439 -14.48 21.12 15.42
N LEU A 440 -13.80 20.48 14.45
CA LEU A 440 -13.70 20.99 13.09
C LEU A 440 -15.04 20.93 12.34
N VAL A 441 -15.76 19.81 12.44
CA VAL A 441 -17.10 19.66 11.86
C VAL A 441 -18.04 20.72 12.40
N MET A 442 -18.08 20.91 13.73
CA MET A 442 -18.92 21.94 14.35
C MET A 442 -18.52 23.34 13.90
N LYS A 443 -17.22 23.66 13.91
CA LYS A 443 -16.70 24.96 13.45
C LYS A 443 -17.12 25.25 12.00
N TYR A 444 -16.95 24.30 11.08
CA TYR A 444 -17.26 24.52 9.66
C TYR A 444 -18.76 24.52 9.37
N ILE A 445 -19.57 23.73 10.08
CA ILE A 445 -21.03 23.81 9.99
C ILE A 445 -21.50 25.18 10.47
N MET A 446 -20.98 25.70 11.59
CA MET A 446 -21.34 27.02 12.09
C MET A 446 -20.89 28.15 11.14
N GLN A 447 -19.72 28.03 10.50
CA GLN A 447 -19.28 28.99 9.48
C GLN A 447 -20.19 29.00 8.24
N ASN A 448 -20.75 27.85 7.87
CA ASN A 448 -21.68 27.70 6.75
C ASN A 448 -23.15 27.58 7.20
N PHE A 449 -23.51 28.06 8.39
CA PHE A 449 -24.78 27.75 9.06
C PHE A 449 -26.01 28.01 8.19
N LYS A 450 -26.06 29.16 7.50
CA LYS A 450 -27.19 29.53 6.63
C LYS A 450 -27.47 28.52 5.52
N LYS A 451 -26.44 27.80 5.05
CA LYS A 451 -26.55 26.79 3.99
C LYS A 451 -26.59 25.36 4.55
N ALA A 452 -25.74 25.04 5.52
CA ALA A 452 -25.63 23.69 6.09
C ALA A 452 -26.75 23.37 7.10
N ALA A 453 -27.33 24.38 7.74
CA ALA A 453 -28.43 24.26 8.69
C ALA A 453 -29.68 24.99 8.20
N TYR A 454 -29.85 25.15 6.88
CA TYR A 454 -30.98 25.90 6.31
C TYR A 454 -32.33 25.37 6.80
N VAL A 455 -32.47 24.05 7.01
CA VAL A 455 -33.69 23.43 7.56
C VAL A 455 -34.02 23.85 9.00
N LEU A 456 -33.02 24.28 9.78
CA LEU A 456 -33.17 24.83 11.12
C LEU A 456 -33.43 26.35 11.11
N ASP A 457 -33.02 27.04 10.04
CA ASP A 457 -33.13 28.49 9.84
C ASP A 457 -34.42 28.90 9.08
N GLN A 458 -35.35 27.97 8.86
CA GLN A 458 -36.66 28.25 8.24
C GLN A 458 -37.70 28.76 9.23
N ASP A 459 -38.67 29.54 8.72
CA ASP A 459 -39.86 29.98 9.45
C ASP A 459 -40.67 28.80 10.02
N ARG A 460 -41.39 29.06 11.12
CA ARG A 460 -42.13 28.05 11.89
C ARG A 460 -43.05 27.18 11.02
N GLU A 461 -43.80 27.80 10.12
CA GLU A 461 -44.74 27.11 9.22
C GLU A 461 -44.04 26.26 8.16
N VAL A 462 -42.85 26.67 7.71
CA VAL A 462 -42.03 25.92 6.75
C VAL A 462 -41.41 24.71 7.45
N ARG A 463 -40.89 24.89 8.67
CA ARG A 463 -40.31 23.82 9.48
C ARG A 463 -41.34 22.75 9.85
N GLU A 464 -42.56 23.16 10.20
CA GLU A 464 -43.67 22.24 10.47
C GLU A 464 -44.06 21.44 9.23
N ARG A 465 -44.03 22.06 8.03
CA ARG A 465 -44.22 21.35 6.76
C ARG A 465 -43.10 20.34 6.48
N ILE A 466 -41.84 20.66 6.77
CA ILE A 466 -40.70 19.74 6.63
C ILE A 466 -40.86 18.52 7.56
N LEU A 467 -41.19 18.76 8.83
CA LEU A 467 -41.35 17.72 9.84
C LEU A 467 -42.57 16.82 9.58
N THR A 468 -43.65 17.37 9.03
CA THR A 468 -44.86 16.62 8.64
C THR A 468 -44.77 15.96 7.26
N ASN A 469 -43.60 16.00 6.61
CA ASN A 469 -43.34 15.42 5.29
C ASN A 469 -44.27 15.97 4.18
N LYS A 470 -44.68 17.24 4.32
CA LYS A 470 -45.52 17.97 3.35
C LYS A 470 -44.68 18.82 2.37
N THR A 471 -43.36 18.71 2.42
CA THR A 471 -42.40 19.38 1.51
C THR A 471 -41.83 18.40 0.47
N GLU A 472 -40.98 18.91 -0.43
CA GLU A 472 -40.24 18.09 -1.39
C GLU A 472 -39.39 16.99 -0.71
N LYS A 473 -39.11 15.90 -1.44
CA LYS A 473 -38.38 14.73 -0.92
C LYS A 473 -36.95 15.13 -0.50
N GLY A 474 -36.48 14.65 0.64
CA GLY A 474 -35.09 14.79 1.11
C GLY A 474 -34.89 15.74 2.28
N HIS A 475 -35.70 16.81 2.40
CA HIS A 475 -35.59 17.79 3.49
C HIS A 475 -35.73 17.17 4.90
N ARG A 476 -36.67 16.23 5.07
CA ARG A 476 -36.87 15.52 6.33
C ARG A 476 -35.69 14.61 6.68
N THR A 477 -35.14 13.90 5.69
CA THR A 477 -33.96 13.03 5.87
C THR A 477 -32.74 13.86 6.26
N TYR A 478 -32.51 14.99 5.57
CA TYR A 478 -31.44 15.92 5.91
C TYR A 478 -31.61 16.48 7.33
N PHE A 479 -32.83 16.84 7.73
CA PHE A 479 -33.12 17.30 9.08
C PHE A 479 -32.77 16.24 10.14
N ILE A 480 -33.16 14.99 9.91
CA ILE A 480 -32.86 13.88 10.83
C ILE A 480 -31.35 13.65 10.92
N SER A 481 -30.66 13.49 9.78
CA SER A 481 -29.20 13.28 9.76
C SER A 481 -28.43 14.45 10.39
N LEU A 482 -28.91 15.69 10.23
CA LEU A 482 -28.30 16.87 10.84
C LEU A 482 -28.46 16.85 12.36
N VAL A 483 -29.66 16.51 12.86
CA VAL A 483 -29.93 16.40 14.30
C VAL A 483 -29.09 15.27 14.91
N ASP A 484 -29.00 14.11 14.23
CA ASP A 484 -28.17 12.98 14.68
C ASP A 484 -26.68 13.34 14.72
N LEU A 485 -26.18 14.05 13.71
CA LEU A 485 -24.79 14.54 13.69
C LEU A 485 -24.54 15.51 14.85
N LEU A 486 -25.44 16.46 15.10
CA LEU A 486 -25.33 17.41 16.21
C LEU A 486 -25.41 16.71 17.57
N ALA A 487 -26.27 15.70 17.71
CA ALA A 487 -26.39 14.87 18.91
C ALA A 487 -25.10 14.06 19.15
N THR A 488 -24.55 13.44 18.11
CA THR A 488 -23.26 12.72 18.15
C THR A 488 -22.13 13.68 18.54
N CYS A 489 -22.15 14.91 18.01
CA CYS A 489 -21.22 15.97 18.39
C CYS A 489 -21.49 16.54 19.80
N ALA A 490 -22.59 16.20 20.46
CA ALA A 490 -22.92 16.68 21.81
C ALA A 490 -22.60 15.65 22.91
N GLU A 491 -22.43 14.36 22.57
CA GLU A 491 -22.20 13.26 23.53
C GLU A 491 -21.04 13.52 24.52
N VAL A 492 -20.01 14.27 24.14
CA VAL A 492 -18.85 14.61 25.02
C VAL A 492 -18.90 16.03 25.60
N SER A 493 -19.77 16.90 25.09
CA SER A 493 -19.86 18.33 25.51
C SER A 493 -21.04 18.61 26.45
N LEU A 494 -21.69 17.57 26.97
CA LEU A 494 -23.01 17.64 27.61
C LEU A 494 -23.06 18.44 28.93
N THR A 495 -21.92 18.86 29.51
CA THR A 495 -21.90 19.55 30.81
C THR A 495 -22.01 21.08 30.71
N LEU A 496 -21.66 21.71 29.58
CA LEU A 496 -21.62 23.18 29.46
C LEU A 496 -22.76 23.78 28.62
N ILE A 497 -23.22 23.09 27.57
CA ILE A 497 -24.24 23.63 26.65
C ILE A 497 -25.67 23.35 27.12
N LEU A 498 -25.91 22.24 27.85
CA LEU A 498 -27.23 21.94 28.44
C LEU A 498 -27.61 22.90 29.57
N PHE A 499 -26.65 23.39 30.35
CA PHE A 499 -26.96 24.27 31.48
C PHE A 499 -27.45 25.66 31.02
N GLU A 500 -26.95 26.15 29.89
CA GLU A 500 -27.28 27.47 29.34
C GLU A 500 -28.48 27.46 28.37
N SER A 501 -28.74 26.32 27.70
CA SER A 501 -29.88 26.18 26.77
C SER A 501 -31.17 25.73 27.45
N VAL A 502 -31.09 24.87 28.48
CA VAL A 502 -32.27 24.37 29.23
C VAL A 502 -32.82 25.45 30.17
N THR A 503 -31.98 26.35 30.67
CA THR A 503 -32.42 27.50 31.49
C THR A 503 -33.15 28.56 30.66
N ARG A 504 -32.93 28.62 29.33
CA ARG A 504 -33.50 29.67 28.47
C ARG A 504 -34.81 29.30 27.76
N TYR A 505 -35.16 28.01 27.61
CA TYR A 505 -36.37 27.57 26.86
C TYR A 505 -37.17 26.42 27.51
N ARG A 506 -37.29 26.44 28.84
CA ARG A 506 -37.95 25.40 29.66
C ARG A 506 -39.39 25.06 29.26
N GLU A 507 -40.14 25.98 28.67
CA GLU A 507 -41.56 25.77 28.34
C GLU A 507 -41.82 25.19 26.93
N ARG A 508 -40.84 25.29 26.01
CA ARG A 508 -41.00 24.79 24.62
C ARG A 508 -40.53 23.34 24.43
N THR A 509 -39.58 22.88 25.25
CA THR A 509 -39.05 21.50 25.19
C THR A 509 -40.09 20.47 25.65
N THR A 510 -40.97 20.84 26.58
CA THR A 510 -42.09 20.00 27.06
C THR A 510 -43.17 19.78 26.00
N SER A 511 -43.25 20.64 24.98
CA SER A 511 -44.16 20.50 23.83
C SER A 511 -43.57 19.63 22.72
N LEU A 512 -42.24 19.55 22.59
CA LEU A 512 -41.56 18.78 21.54
C LEU A 512 -41.33 17.32 21.96
N LEU A 513 -41.24 17.04 23.26
CA LEU A 513 -41.15 15.68 23.81
C LEU A 513 -42.49 14.92 23.85
N LYS A 514 -43.57 15.47 23.30
CA LYS A 514 -44.88 14.80 23.16
C LYS A 514 -45.09 14.08 21.83
N THR A 515 -44.08 13.98 20.97
CA THR A 515 -44.21 13.23 19.70
C THR A 515 -42.90 12.59 19.28
N TYR A 516 -42.88 11.25 19.27
CA TYR A 516 -41.98 10.43 18.43
C TYR A 516 -42.80 9.89 17.23
N PRO A 517 -42.25 9.86 16.01
CA PRO A 517 -42.73 9.00 14.92
C PRO A 517 -42.03 7.61 15.01
N ASP A 518 -42.56 6.53 14.43
CA ASP A 518 -42.09 6.14 13.09
C ASP A 518 -42.87 5.04 12.35
N LYS A 519 -42.62 5.05 11.02
CA LYS A 519 -42.80 4.04 9.96
C LYS A 519 -44.14 3.29 9.87
N SER A 520 -44.88 3.67 8.83
CA SER A 520 -46.04 3.02 8.21
C SER A 520 -47.28 2.87 9.11
N ALA A 521 -48.29 3.69 8.80
CA ALA A 521 -49.65 3.70 9.35
C ALA A 521 -49.75 4.14 10.82
N ILE A 522 -49.97 5.44 11.06
CA ILE A 522 -50.73 5.85 12.24
C ILE A 522 -52.19 5.78 11.82
N ALA A 523 -52.83 4.76 12.38
CA ALA A 523 -54.24 4.52 12.26
C ALA A 523 -55.06 5.67 12.87
N ASP A 524 -56.21 5.87 12.24
CA ASP A 524 -57.27 6.76 12.67
C ASP A 524 -57.63 6.54 14.14
N SER A 525 -58.21 7.54 14.82
CA SER A 525 -58.55 7.50 16.26
C SER A 525 -59.56 6.41 16.69
N SER A 526 -59.94 5.53 15.77
CA SER A 526 -60.81 4.37 15.96
C SER A 526 -60.06 3.03 16.04
N ASP A 527 -58.75 2.96 15.77
CA ASP A 527 -58.00 1.69 15.76
C ASP A 527 -57.24 1.43 17.07
N THR A 528 -57.80 0.51 17.85
CA THR A 528 -57.25 0.03 19.12
C THR A 528 -55.88 -0.64 18.99
N ARG A 529 -55.46 -1.10 17.79
CA ARG A 529 -54.13 -1.71 17.59
C ARG A 529 -52.97 -0.70 17.61
N GLY A 530 -53.15 0.50 17.05
CA GLY A 530 -52.11 1.53 16.99
C GLY A 530 -51.75 2.09 18.37
N MET A 531 -52.76 2.26 19.23
CA MET A 531 -52.59 2.72 20.62
C MET A 531 -51.81 1.70 21.48
N VAL A 532 -52.08 0.41 21.30
CA VAL A 532 -51.36 -0.67 22.00
C VAL A 532 -49.90 -0.72 21.54
N HIS A 533 -49.64 -0.51 20.25
CA HIS A 533 -48.28 -0.49 19.70
C HIS A 533 -47.43 0.68 20.22
N GLY A 534 -47.98 1.91 20.27
CA GLY A 534 -47.27 3.08 20.80
C GLY A 534 -46.92 2.97 22.30
N ASN A 535 -47.86 2.47 23.10
CA ASN A 535 -47.64 2.27 24.54
C ASN A 535 -46.60 1.18 24.83
N LEU A 536 -46.57 0.11 24.03
CA LEU A 536 -45.60 -0.98 24.19
C LEU A 536 -44.17 -0.51 23.92
N TYR A 537 -43.94 0.24 22.84
CA TYR A 537 -42.62 0.77 22.50
C TYR A 537 -42.14 1.84 23.49
N TYR A 538 -43.04 2.69 23.99
CA TYR A 538 -42.70 3.62 25.07
C TYR A 538 -42.21 2.90 26.32
N VAL A 539 -42.83 1.77 26.68
CA VAL A 539 -42.36 0.95 27.80
C VAL A 539 -41.02 0.29 27.48
N LEU A 540 -40.86 -0.34 26.31
CA LEU A 540 -39.66 -1.11 25.93
C LEU A 540 -38.41 -0.25 25.66
N GLU A 541 -38.57 0.94 25.10
CA GLU A 541 -37.47 1.81 24.68
C GLU A 541 -37.29 3.05 25.56
N GLY A 542 -38.33 3.47 26.28
CA GLY A 542 -38.27 4.61 27.20
C GLY A 542 -38.17 4.18 28.67
N VAL A 543 -39.19 3.46 29.16
CA VAL A 543 -39.34 3.16 30.59
C VAL A 543 -38.31 2.14 31.08
N LEU A 544 -38.07 1.05 30.35
CA LEU A 544 -37.13 0.01 30.78
C LEU A 544 -35.67 0.52 30.84
N PRO A 545 -35.12 1.21 29.82
CA PRO A 545 -33.78 1.79 29.92
C PRO A 545 -33.65 2.82 31.03
N PHE A 546 -34.70 3.64 31.26
CA PHE A 546 -34.73 4.57 32.38
C PHE A 546 -34.66 3.84 33.74
N LEU A 547 -35.46 2.79 33.94
CA LEU A 547 -35.45 2.00 35.17
C LEU A 547 -34.10 1.33 35.40
N HIS A 548 -33.46 0.82 34.35
CA HIS A 548 -32.11 0.27 34.44
C HIS A 548 -31.11 1.31 34.96
N VAL A 549 -31.07 2.49 34.34
CA VAL A 549 -30.14 3.57 34.72
C VAL A 549 -30.44 4.10 36.12
N PHE A 550 -31.70 4.31 36.44
CA PHE A 550 -32.13 4.81 37.75
C PHE A 550 -31.73 3.85 38.88
N TYR A 551 -32.05 2.56 38.76
CA TYR A 551 -31.75 1.56 39.79
C TYR A 551 -30.26 1.18 39.86
N MET A 552 -29.49 1.38 38.79
CA MET A 552 -28.04 1.12 38.80
C MET A 552 -27.20 2.28 39.32
N LEU A 553 -27.54 3.52 38.96
CA LEU A 553 -26.66 4.68 39.17
C LEU A 553 -27.17 5.64 40.23
N TYR A 554 -28.48 5.72 40.46
CA TYR A 554 -29.08 6.80 41.24
C TYR A 554 -29.85 6.34 42.48
N TYR A 555 -30.31 5.09 42.52
CA TYR A 555 -31.10 4.57 43.64
C TYR A 555 -30.26 3.68 44.57
N MET A 556 -30.21 4.06 45.86
CA MET A 556 -29.65 3.24 46.93
C MET A 556 -30.70 3.07 48.04
N PRO A 557 -31.12 1.84 48.39
CA PRO A 557 -32.20 1.65 49.35
C PRO A 557 -31.74 1.97 50.79
N ASP A 558 -32.32 3.00 51.40
CA ASP A 558 -32.10 3.33 52.81
C ASP A 558 -33.27 2.83 53.69
N LYS A 559 -33.02 1.74 54.41
CA LYS A 559 -33.99 1.07 55.29
C LYS A 559 -34.44 1.91 56.49
N THR A 560 -33.76 3.01 56.78
CA THR A 560 -33.95 3.75 58.04
C THR A 560 -34.84 4.97 57.91
N LEU A 561 -34.88 5.61 56.73
CA LEU A 561 -35.61 6.86 56.49
C LEU A 561 -36.90 6.66 55.69
N PHE A 562 -36.98 5.67 54.80
CA PHE A 562 -38.13 5.50 53.89
C PHE A 562 -38.52 4.02 53.70
N SER A 563 -39.12 3.41 54.73
CA SER A 563 -39.52 1.99 54.71
C SER A 563 -40.51 1.61 53.59
N SER A 564 -41.29 2.58 53.09
CA SER A 564 -42.24 2.39 51.98
C SER A 564 -41.57 2.23 50.61
N GLU A 565 -40.34 2.72 50.41
CA GLU A 565 -39.63 2.66 49.12
C GLU A 565 -39.23 1.23 48.73
N ILE A 566 -38.93 0.41 49.73
CA ILE A 566 -38.61 -1.01 49.55
C ILE A 566 -39.86 -1.76 49.11
N THR A 567 -41.00 -1.49 49.74
CA THR A 567 -42.29 -2.10 49.35
C THR A 567 -42.70 -1.68 47.94
N ILE A 568 -42.45 -0.43 47.55
CA ILE A 568 -42.70 0.07 46.19
C ILE A 568 -41.77 -0.61 45.17
N THR A 569 -40.48 -0.75 45.49
CA THR A 569 -39.50 -1.43 44.65
C THR A 569 -39.81 -2.93 44.50
N GLU A 570 -40.29 -3.59 45.57
CA GLU A 570 -40.74 -4.98 45.53
C GLU A 570 -41.99 -5.16 44.68
N ASN A 571 -42.95 -4.24 44.76
CA ASN A 571 -44.14 -4.27 43.92
C ASN A 571 -43.80 -4.00 42.45
N LEU A 572 -42.86 -3.08 42.18
CA LEU A 572 -42.36 -2.80 40.84
C LEU A 572 -41.59 -3.99 40.26
N ALA A 573 -40.73 -4.64 41.05
CA ALA A 573 -40.01 -5.85 40.65
C ALA A 573 -40.96 -7.00 40.31
N LYS A 574 -41.99 -7.24 41.14
CA LYS A 574 -43.03 -8.25 40.87
C LYS A 574 -43.82 -7.91 39.60
N GLY A 575 -44.22 -6.65 39.43
CA GLY A 575 -44.91 -6.18 38.23
C GLY A 575 -44.08 -6.33 36.96
N LEU A 576 -42.77 -6.02 37.02
CA LEU A 576 -41.83 -6.22 35.93
C LEU A 576 -41.63 -7.69 35.58
N VAL A 577 -41.48 -8.58 36.56
CA VAL A 577 -41.37 -10.03 36.32
C VAL A 577 -42.61 -10.54 35.58
N THR A 578 -43.81 -10.22 36.06
CA THR A 578 -45.08 -10.64 35.41
C THR A 578 -45.24 -10.03 34.01
N PHE A 579 -44.85 -8.77 33.82
CA PHE A 579 -44.85 -8.12 32.51
C PHE A 579 -43.87 -8.78 31.55
N CYS A 580 -42.66 -9.13 32.02
CA CYS A 580 -41.65 -9.81 31.23
C CYS A 580 -42.11 -11.24 30.86
N GLU A 581 -42.74 -11.98 31.77
CA GLU A 581 -43.30 -13.32 31.45
C GLU A 581 -44.35 -13.28 30.33
N LEU A 582 -45.17 -12.22 30.29
CA LEU A 582 -46.19 -12.02 29.27
C LEU A 582 -45.62 -11.59 27.91
N ILE A 583 -44.60 -10.74 27.91
CA ILE A 583 -44.03 -10.16 26.67
C ILE A 583 -42.89 -11.01 26.09
N SER A 584 -42.20 -11.82 26.90
CA SER A 584 -41.06 -12.65 26.46
C SER A 584 -41.31 -13.41 25.15
N PRO A 585 -42.42 -14.18 24.97
CA PRO A 585 -42.68 -14.93 23.73
C PRO A 585 -43.06 -14.05 22.53
N MET A 586 -43.20 -12.72 22.72
CA MET A 586 -43.58 -11.76 21.67
C MET A 586 -42.42 -10.87 21.21
N LEU A 587 -41.24 -10.98 21.85
CA LEU A 587 -40.08 -10.15 21.53
C LEU A 587 -39.16 -10.84 20.51
N VAL A 588 -39.06 -10.24 19.32
CA VAL A 588 -38.21 -10.77 18.23
C VAL A 588 -36.91 -9.96 18.05
N LYS A 589 -36.86 -8.70 18.52
CA LYS A 589 -35.69 -7.83 18.31
C LYS A 589 -34.69 -7.92 19.48
N PRO A 590 -33.39 -8.18 19.20
CA PRO A 590 -32.34 -8.30 20.24
C PRO A 590 -32.20 -7.06 21.14
N PHE A 591 -32.43 -5.87 20.58
CA PHE A 591 -32.37 -4.60 21.31
C PHE A 591 -33.43 -4.52 22.44
N HIS A 592 -34.68 -4.90 22.17
CA HIS A 592 -35.73 -4.88 23.18
C HIS A 592 -35.51 -5.96 24.24
N MET A 593 -35.03 -7.15 23.83
CA MET A 593 -34.67 -8.22 24.76
C MET A 593 -33.57 -7.77 25.72
N LYS A 594 -32.53 -7.08 25.22
CA LYS A 594 -31.45 -6.51 26.04
C LYS A 594 -31.97 -5.47 27.03
N ASN A 595 -32.85 -4.57 26.61
CA ASN A 595 -33.43 -3.54 27.50
C ASN A 595 -34.28 -4.17 28.62
N VAL A 596 -35.07 -5.19 28.28
CA VAL A 596 -35.87 -5.97 29.23
C VAL A 596 -34.98 -6.69 30.23
N VAL A 597 -33.98 -7.43 29.77
CA VAL A 597 -33.04 -8.13 30.64
C VAL A 597 -32.28 -7.17 31.55
N SER A 598 -31.82 -6.03 31.01
CA SER A 598 -31.03 -5.05 31.78
C SER A 598 -31.86 -4.37 32.87
N ALA A 599 -33.08 -3.94 32.55
CA ALA A 599 -34.00 -3.34 33.52
C ALA A 599 -34.44 -4.35 34.59
N LEU A 600 -34.82 -5.57 34.17
CA LEU A 600 -35.22 -6.64 35.08
C LEU A 600 -34.07 -7.02 36.02
N THR A 601 -32.86 -7.16 35.50
CA THR A 601 -31.67 -7.48 36.31
C THR A 601 -31.41 -6.40 37.34
N SER A 602 -31.46 -5.12 36.98
CA SER A 602 -31.18 -4.03 37.91
C SER A 602 -32.23 -3.93 39.01
N VAL A 603 -33.52 -3.96 38.65
CA VAL A 603 -34.63 -3.80 39.61
C VAL A 603 -34.76 -5.01 40.54
N VAL A 604 -34.66 -6.23 40.00
CA VAL A 604 -34.74 -7.47 40.81
C VAL A 604 -33.53 -7.58 41.74
N SER A 605 -32.34 -7.18 41.29
CA SER A 605 -31.12 -7.22 42.13
C SER A 605 -31.17 -6.28 43.33
N THR A 606 -31.95 -5.19 43.24
CA THR A 606 -32.22 -4.25 44.34
C THR A 606 -33.43 -4.62 45.21
N SER A 607 -34.18 -5.65 44.84
CA SER A 607 -35.39 -6.12 45.54
C SER A 607 -35.15 -7.39 46.36
N SER A 608 -36.09 -7.77 47.22
CA SER A 608 -36.08 -9.05 47.96
C SER A 608 -36.71 -10.21 47.16
N VAL A 609 -37.10 -9.99 45.90
CA VAL A 609 -37.76 -10.99 45.04
C VAL A 609 -36.78 -12.12 44.68
N SER A 610 -37.28 -13.36 44.64
CA SER A 610 -36.45 -14.56 44.41
C SER A 610 -35.72 -14.51 43.05
N LYS A 611 -34.39 -14.56 43.10
CA LYS A 611 -33.51 -14.55 41.92
C LYS A 611 -33.70 -15.76 40.99
N THR A 612 -34.38 -16.82 41.43
CA THR A 612 -34.74 -17.97 40.60
C THR A 612 -35.75 -17.64 39.49
N MET A 613 -36.62 -16.64 39.67
CA MET A 613 -37.53 -16.19 38.59
C MET A 613 -36.79 -15.48 37.46
N LEU A 614 -35.68 -14.80 37.76
CA LEU A 614 -34.82 -14.16 36.76
C LEU A 614 -34.13 -15.20 35.86
N ILE A 615 -33.70 -16.33 36.46
CA ILE A 615 -33.05 -17.44 35.75
C ILE A 615 -34.02 -18.12 34.78
N GLY A 616 -35.27 -18.39 35.19
CA GLY A 616 -36.27 -19.03 34.33
C GLY A 616 -36.70 -18.18 33.12
N ILE A 617 -36.61 -16.85 33.21
CA ILE A 617 -36.87 -15.94 32.09
C ILE A 617 -35.65 -15.86 31.15
N LEU A 618 -34.43 -15.83 31.71
CA LEU A 618 -33.18 -15.84 30.93
C LEU A 618 -32.98 -17.14 30.15
N GLU A 619 -33.34 -18.29 30.72
CA GLU A 619 -33.28 -19.59 30.03
C GLU A 619 -34.24 -19.65 28.83
N LYS A 620 -35.45 -19.09 28.96
CA LYS A 620 -36.41 -19.01 27.84
C LYS A 620 -35.94 -18.10 26.71
N PHE A 621 -35.33 -16.95 27.03
CA PHE A 621 -34.72 -16.09 26.02
C PHE A 621 -33.54 -16.77 25.30
N SER A 622 -32.77 -17.62 25.99
CA SER A 622 -31.68 -18.37 25.35
C SER A 622 -32.15 -19.44 24.36
N SER A 623 -33.37 -19.97 24.52
CA SER A 623 -33.93 -21.00 23.62
C SER A 623 -34.60 -20.48 22.35
N GLU A 624 -35.04 -19.20 22.31
CA GLU A 624 -35.76 -18.60 21.16
C GLU A 624 -34.86 -17.81 20.19
N ILE A 625 -33.57 -17.59 20.53
CA ILE A 625 -32.58 -16.90 19.68
C ILE A 625 -32.14 -17.74 18.45
N SER A 626 -32.62 -18.97 18.29
CA SER A 626 -32.20 -19.94 17.26
C SER A 626 -32.53 -19.57 15.80
N PHE A 627 -33.29 -18.50 15.53
CA PHE A 627 -33.56 -18.04 14.16
C PHE A 627 -32.48 -17.14 13.55
N GLU A 628 -31.51 -16.63 14.34
CA GLU A 628 -30.30 -15.97 13.82
C GLU A 628 -29.18 -16.96 13.44
N ASP A 629 -29.30 -18.23 13.85
CA ASP A 629 -28.27 -19.26 13.61
C ASP A 629 -28.10 -19.60 12.14
N ASP A 630 -29.11 -19.46 11.27
CA ASP A 630 -28.96 -19.81 9.85
C ASP A 630 -28.05 -18.83 9.09
N GLN A 631 -28.16 -17.52 9.34
CA GLN A 631 -27.26 -16.53 8.72
C GLN A 631 -25.86 -16.60 9.31
N ILE A 632 -25.74 -16.76 10.64
CA ILE A 632 -24.45 -16.90 11.32
C ILE A 632 -23.76 -18.22 10.94
N ALA A 633 -24.50 -19.32 10.78
CA ALA A 633 -23.99 -20.61 10.32
C ALA A 633 -23.59 -20.58 8.84
N VAL A 634 -24.35 -19.88 7.98
CA VAL A 634 -23.93 -19.64 6.58
C VAL A 634 -22.68 -18.74 6.54
N ARG A 635 -22.61 -17.68 7.36
CA ARG A 635 -21.41 -16.85 7.52
C ARG A 635 -20.22 -17.68 7.99
N ARG A 636 -20.41 -18.50 9.01
CA ARG A 636 -19.39 -19.35 9.60
C ARG A 636 -18.93 -20.43 8.63
N GLY A 637 -19.85 -21.09 7.94
CA GLY A 637 -19.53 -22.09 6.91
C GLY A 637 -18.78 -21.49 5.72
N ASN A 638 -19.17 -20.29 5.27
CA ASN A 638 -18.46 -19.57 4.20
C ASN A 638 -17.11 -19.02 4.68
N MET A 639 -17.03 -18.47 5.89
CA MET A 639 -15.78 -18.03 6.50
C MET A 639 -14.82 -19.20 6.66
N GLU A 640 -15.27 -20.36 7.13
CA GLU A 640 -14.46 -21.56 7.27
C GLU A 640 -13.99 -22.09 5.90
N TYR A 641 -14.85 -22.04 4.86
CA TYR A 641 -14.50 -22.43 3.50
C TYR A 641 -13.41 -21.54 2.88
N TYR A 642 -13.53 -20.20 2.99
CA TYR A 642 -12.55 -19.27 2.42
C TYR A 642 -11.36 -18.98 3.36
N ALA A 643 -11.46 -19.26 4.67
CA ALA A 643 -10.36 -19.08 5.61
C ALA A 643 -9.14 -19.92 5.23
N ALA A 644 -9.36 -21.17 4.78
CA ALA A 644 -8.27 -22.02 4.30
C ALA A 644 -7.59 -21.42 3.04
N GLU A 645 -8.35 -20.81 2.13
CA GLU A 645 -7.82 -20.13 0.94
C GLU A 645 -7.06 -18.85 1.29
N ILE A 646 -7.54 -18.07 2.27
CA ILE A 646 -6.86 -16.88 2.80
C ILE A 646 -5.54 -17.28 3.48
N GLU A 647 -5.56 -18.30 4.34
CA GLU A 647 -4.37 -18.81 5.03
C GLU A 647 -3.33 -19.33 4.04
N LEU A 648 -3.75 -20.05 3.00
CA LEU A 648 -2.87 -20.55 1.95
C LEU A 648 -2.19 -19.42 1.17
N ASN A 649 -2.94 -18.36 0.83
CA ASN A 649 -2.39 -17.18 0.16
C ASN A 649 -1.41 -16.42 1.07
N ALA A 650 -1.72 -16.27 2.36
CA ALA A 650 -0.81 -15.65 3.33
C ALA A 650 0.51 -16.44 3.45
N LYS A 651 0.45 -17.78 3.49
CA LYS A 651 1.63 -18.65 3.44
C LYS A 651 2.41 -18.49 2.14
N PHE A 652 1.73 -18.40 0.99
CA PHE A 652 2.39 -18.23 -0.31
C PHE A 652 3.11 -16.89 -0.43
N HIS A 653 2.48 -15.79 0.00
CA HIS A 653 3.10 -14.46 0.00
C HIS A 653 4.27 -14.38 0.97
N THR A 654 4.13 -14.97 2.17
CA THR A 654 5.23 -15.08 3.15
C THR A 654 6.40 -15.87 2.57
N PHE A 655 6.12 -17.00 1.92
CA PHE A 655 7.10 -17.83 1.24
C PHE A 655 7.82 -17.07 0.12
N ALA A 656 7.09 -16.37 -0.74
CA ALA A 656 7.65 -15.55 -1.83
C ALA A 656 8.56 -14.44 -1.29
N ARG A 657 8.11 -13.71 -0.26
CA ARG A 657 8.89 -12.65 0.40
C ARG A 657 10.17 -13.19 1.02
N ASN A 658 10.07 -14.26 1.80
CA ASN A 658 11.22 -14.87 2.47
C ASN A 658 12.23 -15.44 1.47
N CYS A 659 11.76 -16.10 0.40
CA CYS A 659 12.62 -16.57 -0.68
C CYS A 659 13.33 -15.42 -1.38
N LYS A 660 12.62 -14.31 -1.67
CA LYS A 660 13.21 -13.12 -2.30
C LYS A 660 14.36 -12.56 -1.46
N ILE A 661 14.14 -12.33 -0.17
CA ILE A 661 15.16 -11.76 0.73
C ILE A 661 16.39 -12.68 0.81
N VAL A 662 16.19 -13.99 0.98
CA VAL A 662 17.30 -14.95 1.06
C VAL A 662 18.04 -15.06 -0.29
N TYR A 663 17.34 -14.92 -1.41
CA TYR A 663 17.93 -15.01 -2.74
C TYR A 663 18.74 -13.76 -3.14
N CYS A 664 18.18 -12.56 -2.93
CA CYS A 664 18.88 -11.29 -3.14
C CYS A 664 20.08 -11.11 -2.20
N GLY A 665 20.09 -11.85 -1.09
CA GLY A 665 21.13 -11.79 -0.08
C GLY A 665 21.00 -10.57 0.83
N HIS A 666 21.86 -10.51 1.84
CA HIS A 666 21.84 -9.42 2.81
C HIS A 666 22.18 -8.08 2.16
N ASN A 667 21.58 -7.01 2.66
CA ASN A 667 21.92 -5.64 2.30
C ASN A 667 23.25 -5.21 2.93
N THR A 668 24.34 -5.86 2.54
CA THR A 668 25.70 -5.52 2.98
C THR A 668 26.61 -5.47 1.77
N VAL A 669 27.59 -4.57 1.79
CA VAL A 669 28.59 -4.43 0.72
C VAL A 669 29.32 -5.75 0.47
N ALA A 670 29.63 -6.50 1.54
CA ALA A 670 30.24 -7.82 1.42
C ALA A 670 29.38 -8.83 0.64
N ALA A 671 28.07 -8.87 0.88
CA ALA A 671 27.16 -9.79 0.21
C ALA A 671 26.94 -9.37 -1.26
N GLN A 672 26.75 -8.08 -1.52
CA GLN A 672 26.41 -7.57 -2.85
C GLN A 672 27.62 -7.48 -3.79
N LEU A 673 28.77 -6.99 -3.30
CA LEU A 673 29.98 -6.80 -4.10
C LEU A 673 31.00 -7.93 -3.98
N LYS A 674 30.69 -8.97 -3.19
CA LYS A 674 31.59 -10.11 -2.90
C LYS A 674 32.95 -9.67 -2.33
N CYS A 675 32.97 -8.53 -1.64
CA CYS A 675 34.16 -7.97 -1.00
C CYS A 675 34.29 -8.54 0.43
N LYS A 676 35.49 -9.00 0.79
CA LYS A 676 35.73 -9.50 2.16
C LYS A 676 35.89 -8.32 3.12
N ASN A 677 35.26 -8.41 4.30
CA ASN A 677 35.47 -7.54 5.47
C ASN A 677 34.76 -6.18 5.54
N ILE A 678 33.84 -5.83 4.62
CA ILE A 678 33.04 -4.59 4.71
C ILE A 678 31.59 -4.96 5.05
N LYS A 679 31.17 -4.63 6.29
CA LYS A 679 29.83 -4.97 6.80
C LYS A 679 28.80 -3.86 6.63
N ASN A 680 29.23 -2.70 6.12
CA ASN A 680 28.36 -1.56 5.87
C ASN A 680 27.18 -1.94 4.99
N GLU A 681 26.08 -1.21 5.14
CA GLU A 681 24.92 -1.35 4.30
C GLU A 681 25.24 -0.96 2.86
N TYR A 682 24.67 -1.68 1.89
CA TYR A 682 24.91 -1.38 0.48
C TYR A 682 24.00 -0.24 -0.02
N THR A 683 22.75 -0.21 0.44
CA THR A 683 21.75 0.81 0.10
C THR A 683 20.76 0.97 1.26
N SER A 684 20.10 2.12 1.40
CA SER A 684 19.07 2.31 2.43
C SER A 684 17.73 1.75 1.92
N ILE A 685 17.30 0.60 2.47
CA ILE A 685 16.04 -0.06 2.05
C ILE A 685 14.86 0.87 2.35
N GLY A 686 14.03 1.16 1.34
CA GLY A 686 12.90 2.09 1.49
C GLY A 686 13.29 3.57 1.45
N GLY A 687 14.58 3.90 1.29
CA GLY A 687 15.06 5.27 1.13
C GLY A 687 15.04 5.77 -0.32
N ASP A 688 15.27 7.07 -0.50
CA ASP A 688 15.24 7.72 -1.82
C ASP A 688 16.33 7.22 -2.78
N GLU A 689 17.44 6.75 -2.22
CA GLU A 689 18.59 6.23 -2.96
C GLU A 689 18.61 4.69 -3.04
N GLU A 690 17.48 4.00 -2.85
CA GLU A 690 17.42 2.53 -2.92
C GLU A 690 17.90 2.01 -4.30
N LEU A 691 18.78 1.01 -4.30
CA LEU A 691 19.18 0.25 -5.49
C LEU A 691 18.76 -1.23 -5.38
N PRO A 692 18.44 -1.90 -6.51
CA PRO A 692 18.13 -3.31 -6.50
C PRO A 692 19.26 -4.17 -5.91
N LEU A 693 18.90 -5.12 -5.05
CA LEU A 693 19.81 -6.07 -4.45
C LEU A 693 19.87 -7.38 -5.26
N GLY A 694 21.03 -8.03 -5.22
CA GLY A 694 21.24 -9.37 -5.75
C GLY A 694 22.33 -9.48 -6.80
N ASP A 695 22.76 -10.72 -7.03
CA ASP A 695 23.77 -11.06 -8.03
C ASP A 695 23.31 -10.72 -9.46
N GLU A 696 22.01 -10.74 -9.75
CA GLU A 696 21.42 -10.44 -11.06
C GLU A 696 21.70 -8.99 -11.46
N PHE A 697 21.34 -8.03 -10.60
CA PHE A 697 21.59 -6.60 -10.81
C PHE A 697 23.08 -6.29 -10.95
N GLN A 698 23.91 -6.86 -10.06
CA GLN A 698 25.36 -6.65 -10.13
C GLN A 698 25.99 -7.26 -11.37
N SER A 699 25.43 -8.36 -11.90
CA SER A 699 25.87 -8.94 -13.17
C SER A 699 25.52 -8.03 -14.34
N PHE A 700 24.36 -7.39 -14.30
CA PHE A 700 23.97 -6.43 -15.33
C PHE A 700 24.86 -5.19 -15.34
N VAL A 701 25.20 -4.65 -14.16
CA VAL A 701 26.18 -3.55 -14.03
C VAL A 701 27.52 -3.92 -14.66
N ARG A 702 27.98 -5.17 -14.45
CA ARG A 702 29.25 -5.66 -15.03
C ARG A 702 29.25 -5.70 -16.56
N CYS A 703 28.10 -5.81 -17.22
CA CYS A 703 28.01 -5.78 -18.69
C CYS A 703 28.51 -4.44 -19.27
N PHE A 704 28.41 -3.36 -18.51
CA PHE A 704 28.82 -2.01 -18.94
C PHE A 704 30.22 -1.61 -18.45
N VAL A 705 30.98 -2.58 -17.91
CA VAL A 705 32.35 -2.38 -17.41
C VAL A 705 33.28 -3.41 -18.06
N ALA A 706 34.20 -2.95 -18.91
CA ALA A 706 35.19 -3.82 -19.55
C ALA A 706 36.28 -4.23 -18.55
N GLN A 707 36.06 -5.34 -17.84
CA GLN A 707 36.93 -5.81 -16.74
C GLN A 707 38.39 -6.06 -17.12
N ASN A 708 38.64 -6.39 -18.40
CA ASN A 708 39.98 -6.68 -18.92
C ASN A 708 40.80 -5.41 -19.21
N GLU A 709 40.16 -4.24 -19.20
CA GLU A 709 40.78 -2.98 -19.59
C GLU A 709 41.23 -2.17 -18.36
N LYS A 710 42.49 -1.74 -18.34
CA LYS A 710 43.06 -1.00 -17.21
C LYS A 710 42.83 0.51 -17.28
N LYS A 711 42.66 1.08 -18.48
CA LYS A 711 42.46 2.52 -18.67
C LYS A 711 41.00 2.88 -18.35
N PRO A 712 40.72 3.79 -17.41
CA PRO A 712 39.35 4.15 -17.02
C PRO A 712 38.44 4.52 -18.20
N THR A 713 38.94 5.36 -19.12
CA THR A 713 38.17 5.82 -20.28
C THR A 713 37.72 4.69 -21.20
N LYS A 714 38.55 3.65 -21.37
CA LYS A 714 38.18 2.47 -22.16
C LYS A 714 37.41 1.44 -21.36
N LYS A 715 37.73 1.30 -20.06
CA LYS A 715 37.04 0.41 -19.11
C LYS A 715 35.56 0.74 -18.99
N TYR A 716 35.21 2.02 -18.96
CA TYR A 716 33.83 2.50 -18.83
C TYR A 716 33.21 2.97 -20.15
N ALA A 717 33.90 2.78 -21.29
CA ALA A 717 33.36 3.11 -22.61
C ALA A 717 31.99 2.44 -22.92
N PRO A 718 31.71 1.19 -22.48
CA PRO A 718 30.40 0.58 -22.71
C PRO A 718 29.24 1.34 -22.03
N ALA A 719 29.50 2.09 -20.95
CA ALA A 719 28.48 2.90 -20.27
C ALA A 719 27.89 4.00 -21.17
N LYS A 720 28.60 4.40 -22.24
CA LYS A 720 28.08 5.32 -23.26
C LYS A 720 26.74 4.86 -23.83
N LYS A 721 26.52 3.54 -23.97
CA LYS A 721 25.28 2.97 -24.50
C LYS A 721 24.05 3.32 -23.67
N LEU A 722 24.22 3.36 -22.34
CA LEU A 722 23.15 3.77 -21.42
C LEU A 722 22.85 5.27 -21.56
N VAL A 723 23.88 6.09 -21.78
CA VAL A 723 23.71 7.53 -22.03
C VAL A 723 23.02 7.77 -23.37
N ASP A 724 23.43 7.08 -24.43
CA ASP A 724 22.82 7.19 -25.76
C ASP A 724 21.32 6.80 -25.70
N LEU A 725 20.95 5.78 -24.92
CA LEU A 725 19.56 5.40 -24.71
C LEU A 725 18.75 6.50 -24.03
N LEU A 726 19.27 7.14 -22.97
CA LEU A 726 18.61 8.26 -22.31
C LEU A 726 18.41 9.44 -23.28
N ALA A 727 19.35 9.68 -24.20
CA ALA A 727 19.21 10.68 -25.25
C ALA A 727 18.12 10.32 -26.27
N ILE A 728 18.02 9.05 -26.67
CA ILE A 728 16.95 8.55 -27.56
C ILE A 728 15.58 8.74 -26.89
N SER A 729 15.46 8.42 -25.59
CA SER A 729 14.21 8.54 -24.86
C SER A 729 13.67 9.98 -24.81
N ILE A 730 14.55 10.97 -24.60
CA ILE A 730 14.17 12.40 -24.66
C ILE A 730 13.63 12.79 -26.04
N LYS A 731 14.30 12.36 -27.12
CA LYS A 731 13.86 12.63 -28.50
C LYS A 731 12.51 11.97 -28.83
N ALA A 732 12.27 10.78 -28.30
CA ALA A 732 11.00 10.08 -28.49
C ALA A 732 9.85 10.79 -27.74
N HIS A 733 10.12 11.30 -26.53
CA HIS A 733 9.14 12.02 -25.72
C HIS A 733 8.60 13.29 -26.39
N THR A 734 9.42 14.01 -27.16
CA THR A 734 8.98 15.19 -27.90
C THR A 734 8.11 14.85 -29.12
N SER A 735 8.14 13.59 -29.59
CA SER A 735 7.57 13.18 -30.89
C SER A 735 6.26 12.38 -30.78
N SER A 736 5.98 11.66 -29.69
CA SER A 736 4.72 10.91 -29.52
C SER A 736 4.35 10.60 -28.06
N ARG A 737 3.17 11.07 -27.62
CA ARG A 737 2.65 10.88 -26.24
C ARG A 737 2.20 9.46 -25.90
N SER A 738 1.92 8.58 -26.87
CA SER A 738 1.25 7.29 -26.60
C SER A 738 2.19 6.09 -26.35
N LYS A 739 3.47 6.18 -26.72
CA LYS A 739 4.49 5.13 -26.48
C LYS A 739 5.33 5.37 -25.21
N CYS A 740 4.99 6.39 -24.42
CA CYS A 740 5.83 6.94 -23.36
C CYS A 740 6.00 6.03 -22.13
N ALA A 741 4.96 5.29 -21.72
CA ALA A 741 4.97 4.53 -20.46
C ALA A 741 5.92 3.31 -20.47
N ALA A 742 6.08 2.64 -21.61
CA ALA A 742 6.94 1.44 -21.71
C ALA A 742 8.44 1.77 -21.62
N ASN A 743 8.83 3.01 -21.92
CA ASN A 743 10.23 3.45 -21.84
C ASN A 743 10.61 3.95 -20.43
N GLU A 744 9.65 4.24 -19.55
CA GLU A 744 9.94 4.80 -18.22
C GLU A 744 10.72 3.83 -17.33
N ASP A 745 10.29 2.56 -17.27
CA ASP A 745 10.97 1.53 -16.48
C ASP A 745 12.40 1.29 -16.97
N LEU A 746 12.59 1.35 -18.29
CA LEU A 746 13.91 1.19 -18.90
C LEU A 746 14.82 2.38 -18.57
N ASP A 747 14.30 3.61 -18.64
CA ASP A 747 15.05 4.83 -18.28
C ASP A 747 15.46 4.81 -16.81
N ILE A 748 14.56 4.43 -15.90
CA ILE A 748 14.85 4.25 -14.47
C ILE A 748 15.98 3.24 -14.30
N LYS A 749 15.88 2.08 -14.95
CA LYS A 749 16.92 1.04 -14.84
C LYS A 749 18.26 1.53 -15.37
N CYS A 750 18.27 2.29 -16.47
CA CYS A 750 19.51 2.80 -17.04
C CYS A 750 20.21 3.80 -16.12
N LEU A 751 19.46 4.68 -15.47
CA LEU A 751 20.00 5.57 -14.44
C LEU A 751 20.50 4.78 -13.22
N GLN A 752 19.78 3.74 -12.77
CA GLN A 752 20.22 2.85 -11.69
C GLN A 752 21.55 2.15 -12.01
N LEU A 753 21.72 1.68 -13.26
CA LEU A 753 22.95 1.05 -13.72
C LEU A 753 24.11 2.05 -13.77
N LEU A 754 23.89 3.24 -14.33
CA LEU A 754 24.89 4.31 -14.37
C LEU A 754 25.31 4.72 -12.95
N ARG A 755 24.35 4.87 -12.04
CA ARG A 755 24.59 5.15 -10.62
C ARG A 755 25.38 4.03 -9.94
N ALA A 756 24.98 2.78 -10.14
CA ALA A 756 25.65 1.62 -9.55
C ALA A 756 27.12 1.48 -9.98
N ILE A 757 27.49 1.86 -11.21
CA ILE A 757 28.89 1.83 -11.67
C ILE A 757 29.79 2.67 -10.75
N VAL A 758 29.34 3.86 -10.32
CA VAL A 758 30.09 4.73 -9.42
C VAL A 758 29.90 4.33 -7.96
N MET A 759 28.65 4.09 -7.55
CA MET A 759 28.29 3.77 -6.17
C MET A 759 28.97 2.50 -5.67
N ASN A 760 29.17 1.50 -6.53
CA ASN A 760 29.88 0.27 -6.16
C ASN A 760 31.31 0.51 -5.69
N ASP A 761 32.01 1.53 -6.20
CA ASP A 761 33.36 1.87 -5.76
C ASP A 761 33.37 2.86 -4.58
N GLU A 762 32.32 3.67 -4.43
CA GLU A 762 32.09 4.53 -3.27
C GLU A 762 31.78 3.71 -2.01
N ARG A 763 30.86 2.73 -2.07
CA ARG A 763 30.49 1.87 -0.92
C ARG A 763 31.62 0.97 -0.41
N LYS A 764 32.75 0.88 -1.13
CA LYS A 764 33.95 0.18 -0.65
C LYS A 764 34.78 1.04 0.32
N LEU A 765 34.47 2.33 0.45
CA LEU A 765 35.11 3.20 1.41
C LEU A 765 34.68 2.81 2.85
N PRO A 766 35.62 2.82 3.81
CA PRO A 766 35.28 2.69 5.25
C PRO A 766 34.37 3.84 5.72
N GLU A 767 33.60 3.66 6.79
CA GLU A 767 32.76 4.74 7.34
C GLU A 767 33.57 5.95 7.82
N ASP A 768 34.79 5.70 8.32
CA ASP A 768 35.74 6.72 8.79
C ASP A 768 36.61 7.32 7.67
N TRP A 769 36.21 7.21 6.41
CA TRP A 769 37.07 7.63 5.28
C TRP A 769 37.35 9.14 5.27
N GLU A 770 36.39 9.97 5.70
CA GLU A 770 36.52 11.44 5.69
C GLU A 770 37.63 11.91 6.64
N THR A 771 37.68 11.35 7.86
CA THR A 771 38.70 11.66 8.87
C THR A 771 40.08 11.09 8.50
N ARG A 772 40.12 10.09 7.61
CA ARG A 772 41.33 9.39 7.14
C ARG A 772 41.65 9.64 5.67
N SER A 773 41.14 10.73 5.13
CA SER A 773 41.32 11.16 3.74
C SER A 773 42.79 11.27 3.31
N SER A 774 43.70 11.53 4.26
CA SER A 774 45.15 11.59 4.04
C SER A 774 45.82 10.22 3.87
N THR A 775 45.14 9.11 4.17
CA THR A 775 45.73 7.77 4.04
C THR A 775 45.88 7.38 2.57
N PRO A 776 47.01 6.75 2.17
CA PRO A 776 47.29 6.47 0.76
C PRO A 776 46.28 5.50 0.12
N LYS A 777 45.67 4.60 0.91
CA LYS A 777 44.64 3.66 0.43
C LYS A 777 43.32 4.37 0.13
N ILE A 778 42.85 5.24 1.03
CA ILE A 778 41.62 6.02 0.83
C ILE A 778 41.81 7.00 -0.32
N LYS A 779 42.93 7.75 -0.34
CA LYS A 779 43.25 8.66 -1.43
C LYS A 779 43.24 7.98 -2.80
N LYS A 780 43.86 6.80 -2.92
CA LYS A 780 43.85 6.00 -4.16
C LYS A 780 42.43 5.55 -4.57
N GLN A 781 41.60 5.18 -3.60
CA GLN A 781 40.21 4.79 -3.86
C GLN A 781 39.36 6.00 -4.31
N THR A 782 39.49 7.15 -3.65
CA THR A 782 38.83 8.40 -4.03
C THR A 782 39.28 8.91 -5.40
N ASP A 783 40.59 8.81 -5.71
CA ASP A 783 41.12 9.11 -7.03
C ASP A 783 40.53 8.19 -8.11
N CYS A 784 40.39 6.88 -7.81
CA CYS A 784 39.71 5.92 -8.68
C CYS A 784 38.26 6.32 -8.94
N ILE A 785 37.47 6.64 -7.89
CA ILE A 785 36.08 7.10 -8.03
C ILE A 785 36.00 8.33 -8.95
N ARG A 786 36.92 9.30 -8.76
CA ARG A 786 37.00 10.49 -9.62
C ARG A 786 37.29 10.14 -11.09
N GLU A 787 38.17 9.18 -11.35
CA GLU A 787 38.43 8.70 -12.71
C GLU A 787 37.20 8.04 -13.35
N ILE A 788 36.40 7.29 -12.58
CA ILE A 788 35.15 6.69 -13.04
C ILE A 788 34.13 7.77 -13.42
N GLN A 789 33.90 8.73 -12.50
CA GLN A 789 33.01 9.87 -12.74
C GLN A 789 33.43 10.65 -13.99
N ASN A 790 34.73 10.91 -14.17
CA ASN A 790 35.25 11.60 -15.35
C ASN A 790 35.05 10.80 -16.64
N ALA A 791 35.26 9.49 -16.62
CA ALA A 791 35.05 8.62 -17.76
C ALA A 791 33.57 8.63 -18.19
N ILE A 792 32.63 8.50 -17.24
CA ILE A 792 31.19 8.58 -17.52
C ILE A 792 30.80 9.97 -18.02
N ASN A 793 31.32 11.04 -17.40
CA ASN A 793 31.03 12.41 -17.79
C ASN A 793 31.58 12.76 -19.19
N SER A 794 32.67 12.12 -19.64
CA SER A 794 33.20 12.29 -20.99
C SER A 794 32.23 11.86 -22.10
N HIS A 795 31.19 11.09 -21.76
CA HIS A 795 30.09 10.71 -22.64
C HIS A 795 28.89 11.65 -22.55
N ASN A 796 29.02 12.82 -21.90
CA ASN A 796 27.94 13.78 -21.66
C ASN A 796 26.80 13.23 -20.79
N ALA A 797 27.10 12.30 -19.88
CA ALA A 797 26.08 11.65 -19.05
C ALA A 797 25.22 12.65 -18.24
N ILE A 798 25.85 13.69 -17.66
CA ILE A 798 25.15 14.72 -16.90
C ILE A 798 24.20 15.52 -17.80
N ILE A 799 24.73 16.05 -18.91
CA ILE A 799 24.00 16.88 -19.86
C ILE A 799 22.78 16.12 -20.42
N THR A 800 22.94 14.82 -20.70
CA THR A 800 21.86 13.97 -21.19
C THR A 800 20.84 13.61 -20.10
N SER A 801 21.25 13.53 -18.84
CA SER A 801 20.35 13.18 -17.73
C SER A 801 19.46 14.34 -17.26
N LEU A 802 19.95 15.59 -17.30
CA LEU A 802 19.24 16.76 -16.74
C LEU A 802 17.85 17.01 -17.34
N PRO A 803 17.62 16.90 -18.67
CA PRO A 803 16.30 17.11 -19.24
C PRO A 803 15.22 16.14 -18.73
N HIS A 804 15.61 14.99 -18.17
CA HIS A 804 14.67 14.03 -17.58
C HIS A 804 14.03 14.55 -16.28
N LEU A 805 14.56 15.60 -15.65
CA LEU A 805 13.93 16.28 -14.51
C LEU A 805 12.59 16.96 -14.88
N ALA A 806 12.39 17.25 -16.17
CA ALA A 806 11.16 17.85 -16.69
C ALA A 806 10.00 16.84 -16.87
N ARG A 807 10.24 15.54 -16.61
CA ARG A 807 9.23 14.48 -16.80
C ARG A 807 8.18 14.54 -15.70
N LYS A 808 7.04 13.88 -15.90
CA LYS A 808 5.97 13.79 -14.89
C LYS A 808 6.17 12.66 -13.88
N SER A 809 7.05 11.72 -14.18
CA SER A 809 7.28 10.53 -13.35
C SER A 809 8.24 10.86 -12.22
N GLU A 810 7.73 10.89 -10.98
CA GLU A 810 8.51 11.12 -9.77
C GLU A 810 9.66 10.10 -9.61
N ALA A 811 9.44 8.86 -10.04
CA ALA A 811 10.45 7.80 -9.97
C ALA A 811 11.68 8.09 -10.85
N ILE A 812 11.47 8.65 -12.06
CA ILE A 812 12.57 9.06 -12.93
C ILE A 812 13.31 10.23 -12.30
N ILE A 813 12.59 11.23 -11.80
CA ILE A 813 13.21 12.42 -11.21
C ILE A 813 14.07 12.03 -10.00
N ARG A 814 13.56 11.20 -9.10
CA ARG A 814 14.30 10.65 -7.95
C ARG A 814 15.62 10.01 -8.38
N GLU A 815 15.57 9.18 -9.42
CA GLU A 815 16.73 8.45 -9.89
C GLU A 815 17.73 9.37 -10.61
N VAL A 816 17.27 10.38 -11.35
CA VAL A 816 18.15 11.41 -11.95
C VAL A 816 18.87 12.19 -10.86
N LEU A 817 18.15 12.64 -9.81
CA LEU A 817 18.76 13.35 -8.69
C LEU A 817 19.80 12.48 -7.99
N SER A 818 19.48 11.21 -7.71
CA SER A 818 20.40 10.23 -7.10
C SER A 818 21.64 10.00 -7.94
N PHE A 819 21.49 9.93 -9.27
CA PHE A 819 22.61 9.77 -10.19
C PHE A 819 23.53 10.99 -10.19
N ILE A 820 22.98 12.21 -10.20
CA ILE A 820 23.80 13.43 -10.19
C ILE A 820 24.55 13.59 -8.86
N VAL A 821 23.91 13.25 -7.73
CA VAL A 821 24.53 13.26 -6.40
C VAL A 821 25.80 12.40 -6.37
N ILE A 822 25.74 11.15 -6.84
CA ILE A 822 26.92 10.27 -6.85
C ILE A 822 27.99 10.73 -7.85
N MET A 823 27.60 11.38 -8.95
CA MET A 823 28.54 11.94 -9.93
C MET A 823 29.31 13.15 -9.38
N LEU A 824 28.74 13.87 -8.42
CA LEU A 824 29.36 14.99 -7.72
C LEU A 824 30.06 14.59 -6.42
N PHE A 825 30.10 13.29 -6.09
CA PHE A 825 30.75 12.80 -4.88
C PHE A 825 32.20 13.31 -4.78
N ASN A 826 32.57 13.84 -3.61
CA ASN A 826 33.88 14.39 -3.27
C ASN A 826 34.36 15.51 -4.23
N ALA A 827 33.50 16.51 -4.46
CA ALA A 827 33.79 17.75 -5.20
C ALA A 827 34.48 17.55 -6.57
N ASN A 828 33.93 16.71 -7.44
CA ASN A 828 34.51 16.51 -8.77
C ASN A 828 34.34 17.75 -9.67
N ARG A 829 35.42 18.54 -9.77
CA ARG A 829 35.46 19.79 -10.55
C ARG A 829 35.12 19.63 -12.04
N ASN A 830 35.41 18.48 -12.65
CA ASN A 830 35.08 18.27 -14.06
C ASN A 830 33.58 18.13 -14.27
N VAL A 831 32.91 17.39 -13.37
CA VAL A 831 31.46 17.21 -13.38
C VAL A 831 30.76 18.52 -13.05
N GLN A 832 31.22 19.23 -12.00
CA GLN A 832 30.72 20.57 -11.64
C GLN A 832 30.87 21.56 -12.82
N LYS A 833 32.02 21.53 -13.50
CA LYS A 833 32.23 22.38 -14.69
C LYS A 833 31.27 22.05 -15.82
N SER A 834 31.08 20.76 -16.15
CA SER A 834 30.11 20.36 -17.17
C SER A 834 28.68 20.80 -16.82
N LEU A 835 28.31 20.74 -15.54
CA LEU A 835 27.01 21.22 -15.05
C LEU A 835 26.89 22.76 -15.19
N TYR A 836 27.93 23.49 -14.81
CA TYR A 836 27.96 24.95 -14.93
C TYR A 836 27.92 25.43 -16.37
N ASP A 837 28.73 24.82 -17.24
CA ASP A 837 28.76 25.12 -18.68
C ASP A 837 27.40 24.81 -19.34
N TYR A 838 26.71 23.75 -18.88
CA TYR A 838 25.34 23.45 -19.31
C TYR A 838 24.37 24.56 -18.91
N PHE A 839 24.36 24.96 -17.62
CA PHE A 839 23.44 26.00 -17.15
C PHE A 839 23.58 27.32 -17.91
N LEU A 840 24.81 27.75 -18.19
CA LEU A 840 25.10 28.98 -18.93
C LEU A 840 24.76 28.88 -20.43
N SER A 841 24.87 27.69 -21.02
CA SER A 841 24.68 27.51 -22.47
C SER A 841 23.22 27.29 -22.86
N THR A 842 22.42 26.66 -21.99
CA THR A 842 21.02 26.35 -22.28
C THR A 842 20.02 27.32 -21.66
N ARG A 843 20.48 28.25 -20.79
CA ARG A 843 19.61 29.10 -19.96
C ARG A 843 18.60 28.24 -19.20
N GLU A 844 19.12 27.23 -18.51
CA GLU A 844 18.32 26.19 -17.90
C GLU A 844 17.42 26.80 -16.80
N GLU A 845 16.10 26.81 -17.02
CA GLU A 845 15.12 27.24 -16.01
C GLU A 845 14.38 26.07 -15.37
N VAL A 846 14.27 24.94 -16.09
CA VAL A 846 13.44 23.80 -15.65
C VAL A 846 14.06 23.14 -14.42
N PHE A 847 15.39 23.03 -14.37
CA PHE A 847 16.12 22.58 -13.19
C PHE A 847 15.76 23.41 -11.94
N PHE A 848 15.91 24.74 -12.00
CA PHE A 848 15.67 25.61 -10.84
C PHE A 848 14.20 25.66 -10.44
N MET A 849 13.28 25.64 -11.41
CA MET A 849 11.85 25.54 -11.17
C MET A 849 11.49 24.22 -10.48
N ALA A 850 12.07 23.10 -10.90
CA ALA A 850 11.84 21.79 -10.30
C ALA A 850 12.36 21.71 -8.86
N VAL A 851 13.57 22.22 -8.60
CA VAL A 851 14.15 22.31 -7.23
C VAL A 851 13.25 23.13 -6.32
N ARG A 852 12.83 24.32 -6.76
CA ARG A 852 11.92 25.18 -5.99
C ARG A 852 10.58 24.51 -5.72
N TYR A 853 9.98 23.89 -6.74
CA TYR A 853 8.71 23.19 -6.60
C TYR A 853 8.78 22.09 -5.53
N ARG A 854 9.85 21.29 -5.51
CA ARG A 854 10.06 20.23 -4.51
C ARG A 854 10.23 20.77 -3.09
N MET A 855 11.00 21.85 -2.93
CA MET A 855 11.09 22.57 -1.65
C MET A 855 9.72 23.05 -1.18
N GLN A 856 8.89 23.56 -2.07
CA GLN A 856 7.54 24.03 -1.74
C GLN A 856 6.60 22.88 -1.36
N VAL A 857 6.66 21.74 -2.05
CA VAL A 857 5.88 20.54 -1.71
C VAL A 857 6.25 20.06 -0.31
N SER A 858 7.54 19.91 -0.01
CA SER A 858 8.02 19.51 1.32
C SER A 858 7.64 20.54 2.41
N THR A 859 7.77 21.84 2.12
CA THR A 859 7.32 22.91 3.02
C THR A 859 5.85 22.77 3.41
N ASN A 860 4.99 22.44 2.44
CA ASN A 860 3.57 22.25 2.69
C ASN A 860 3.31 20.97 3.50
N SER A 861 3.96 19.86 3.16
CA SER A 861 3.83 18.59 3.90
C SER A 861 4.25 18.74 5.37
N ILE A 862 5.37 19.41 5.65
CA ILE A 862 5.82 19.68 7.03
C ILE A 862 4.80 20.54 7.78
N LYS A 863 4.33 21.65 7.19
CA LYS A 863 3.32 22.52 7.82
C LYS A 863 2.02 21.77 8.11
N GLU A 864 1.61 20.87 7.23
CA GLU A 864 0.42 20.04 7.40
C GLU A 864 0.60 19.03 8.54
N GLN A 865 1.76 18.36 8.61
CA GLN A 865 2.07 17.40 9.67
C GLN A 865 2.17 18.06 11.06
N SER A 866 2.76 19.25 11.18
CA SER A 866 2.81 20.00 12.45
C SER A 866 1.43 20.19 13.06
N VAL A 867 0.49 20.65 12.22
CA VAL A 867 -0.88 20.92 12.64
C VAL A 867 -1.54 19.61 13.09
N CYS A 868 -1.25 18.50 12.42
CA CYS A 868 -1.77 17.18 12.74
C CYS A 868 -1.18 16.63 14.06
N PHE A 869 0.13 16.75 14.28
CA PHE A 869 0.82 16.30 15.49
C PHE A 869 0.34 17.05 16.74
N TYR A 870 0.26 18.38 16.69
CA TYR A 870 -0.27 19.17 17.80
C TYR A 870 -1.72 18.77 18.13
N CYS A 871 -2.54 18.47 17.12
CA CYS A 871 -3.88 17.95 17.35
C CYS A 871 -3.85 16.55 17.98
N PHE A 872 -2.99 15.64 17.51
CA PHE A 872 -2.88 14.28 18.04
C PHE A 872 -2.37 14.22 19.47
N PHE A 873 -1.32 14.98 19.82
CA PHE A 873 -0.78 15.03 21.18
C PHE A 873 -1.84 15.46 22.21
N PHE A 874 -2.65 16.48 21.86
CA PHE A 874 -3.79 16.91 22.68
C PHE A 874 -4.89 15.83 22.81
N ILE A 875 -5.09 15.01 21.78
CA ILE A 875 -6.07 13.90 21.80
C ILE A 875 -5.53 12.75 22.66
N PHE A 876 -4.26 12.37 22.51
CA PHE A 876 -3.64 11.25 23.23
C PHE A 876 -3.62 11.50 24.75
N GLN A 877 -3.27 12.73 25.18
CA GLN A 877 -3.39 13.12 26.60
C GLN A 877 -4.82 13.00 27.13
N GLN A 878 -5.84 13.32 26.33
CA GLN A 878 -7.24 13.16 26.75
C GLN A 878 -7.65 11.68 26.82
N ILE A 879 -7.19 10.84 25.90
CA ILE A 879 -7.46 9.39 25.93
C ILE A 879 -6.81 8.76 27.16
N GLN A 880 -5.54 9.06 27.45
CA GLN A 880 -4.84 8.58 28.65
C GLN A 880 -5.56 9.00 29.93
N PHE A 881 -6.02 10.26 30.00
CA PHE A 881 -6.81 10.76 31.12
C PHE A 881 -8.14 9.99 31.27
N TYR A 882 -8.84 9.71 30.16
CA TYR A 882 -10.09 8.95 30.16
C TYR A 882 -9.89 7.48 30.52
N GLU A 883 -8.85 6.81 30.01
CA GLU A 883 -8.54 5.42 30.36
C GLU A 883 -8.20 5.27 31.85
N THR A 884 -7.44 6.21 32.40
CA THR A 884 -7.10 6.24 33.83
C THR A 884 -8.37 6.41 34.67
N LYS A 885 -9.28 7.28 34.24
CA LYS A 885 -10.59 7.48 34.89
C LYS A 885 -11.47 6.22 34.82
N LEU A 886 -11.57 5.57 33.66
CA LEU A 886 -12.31 4.33 33.46
C LEU A 886 -11.72 3.14 34.23
N ARG A 887 -10.40 3.04 34.34
CA ARG A 887 -9.73 2.05 35.22
C ARG A 887 -10.10 2.27 36.68
N ASN A 888 -10.07 3.51 37.15
CA ASN A 888 -10.46 3.84 38.52
C ASN A 888 -11.95 3.55 38.78
N GLU A 889 -12.84 3.85 37.84
CA GLU A 889 -14.27 3.53 37.93
C GLU A 889 -14.51 2.01 37.92
N ARG A 890 -13.81 1.25 37.07
CA ARG A 890 -13.86 -0.23 37.07
C ARG A 890 -13.35 -0.82 38.37
N LEU A 891 -12.23 -0.32 38.91
CA LEU A 891 -11.66 -0.78 40.18
C LEU A 891 -12.61 -0.50 41.34
N ASN A 892 -13.25 0.68 41.35
CA ASN A 892 -14.28 1.04 42.32
C ASN A 892 -15.53 0.14 42.20
N GLY A 893 -15.95 -0.18 40.97
CA GLY A 893 -17.04 -1.14 40.72
C GLY A 893 -16.68 -2.56 41.15
N TRP A 894 -15.43 -2.99 40.97
CA TRP A 894 -14.93 -4.31 41.38
C TRP A 894 -14.82 -4.41 42.91
N ASN A 895 -14.40 -3.33 43.57
CA ASN A 895 -14.37 -3.22 45.04
C ASN A 895 -15.78 -3.20 45.64
N ALA A 896 -16.75 -2.58 44.96
CA ALA A 896 -18.16 -2.62 45.34
C ALA A 896 -18.76 -4.03 45.18
N LEU A 897 -18.41 -4.74 44.11
CA LEU A 897 -18.83 -6.12 43.87
C LEU A 897 -18.22 -7.11 44.88
N ASN A 898 -16.96 -6.91 45.30
CA ASN A 898 -16.31 -7.70 46.34
C ASN A 898 -16.91 -7.43 47.73
N LYS A 899 -17.31 -6.19 48.03
CA LYS A 899 -18.10 -5.86 49.23
C LYS A 899 -19.49 -6.52 49.22
N ALA A 900 -20.11 -6.68 48.06
CA ALA A 900 -21.42 -7.33 47.92
C ALA A 900 -21.39 -8.87 48.00
N LYS A 901 -20.21 -9.49 47.82
CA LYS A 901 -20.01 -10.95 47.88
C LYS A 901 -19.68 -11.48 49.28
N GLN A 902 -19.38 -10.62 50.26
CA GLN A 902 -19.20 -11.05 51.65
C GLN A 902 -20.57 -11.18 52.35
N PRO A 903 -20.87 -12.31 53.01
CA PRO A 903 -22.11 -12.45 53.77
C PRO A 903 -22.09 -11.55 55.01
N THR A 904 -23.11 -10.69 55.13
CA THR A 904 -23.42 -9.86 56.30
C THR A 904 -23.53 -10.70 57.57
N GLN A 905 -22.56 -10.56 58.49
CA GLN A 905 -22.74 -10.96 59.89
C GLN A 905 -23.49 -9.85 60.64
N GLU A 906 -24.55 -10.24 61.35
CA GLU A 906 -25.38 -9.37 62.18
C GLU A 906 -24.62 -8.74 63.37
N PRO A 907 -25.06 -7.55 63.85
CA PRO A 907 -24.35 -6.78 64.87
C PRO A 907 -24.69 -7.29 66.29
N ARG A 908 -23.67 -7.69 67.06
CA ARG A 908 -23.81 -7.88 68.52
C ARG A 908 -23.49 -6.60 69.28
N LEU A 909 -24.42 -6.25 70.17
CA LEU A 909 -24.45 -5.09 71.06
C LEU A 909 -23.22 -4.97 71.99
N LYS A 910 -22.83 -3.72 72.23
CA LYS A 910 -21.75 -3.24 73.11
C LYS A 910 -21.91 -3.63 74.59
N ARG A 911 -20.79 -4.00 75.25
CA ARG A 911 -20.40 -3.65 76.64
C ARG A 911 -18.87 -3.57 76.66
N SER A 912 -18.26 -2.39 76.74
CA SER A 912 -17.97 -1.58 77.94
C SER A 912 -16.59 -1.89 78.55
N LEU A 913 -15.81 -0.81 78.79
CA LEU A 913 -14.57 -0.68 79.59
C LEU A 913 -13.27 -1.15 78.88
N SER A 914 -12.09 -0.53 79.01
CA SER A 914 -11.60 0.69 79.66
C SER A 914 -10.07 0.72 79.46
N TRP A 915 -9.53 1.87 79.05
CA TRP A 915 -8.18 2.41 79.35
C TRP A 915 -6.87 1.61 79.11
N ARG A 916 -5.98 2.31 78.38
CA ARG A 916 -4.54 2.60 78.65
C ARG A 916 -3.40 1.70 78.10
N LYS A 917 -2.68 2.36 77.18
CA LYS A 917 -1.21 2.67 77.17
C LYS A 917 -0.17 1.62 76.71
N LYS A 918 0.58 2.11 75.71
CA LYS A 918 2.06 2.12 75.52
C LYS A 918 2.73 0.78 75.17
N ALA A 919 3.34 0.70 73.97
CA ALA A 919 4.78 0.94 73.70
C ALA A 919 5.60 -0.36 73.93
N VAL A 920 6.64 -0.77 73.19
CA VAL A 920 7.56 -0.13 72.24
C VAL A 920 8.48 -1.25 71.70
N ASP A 921 8.98 -1.10 70.46
CA ASP A 921 10.27 -1.60 69.89
C ASP A 921 10.60 -3.11 69.94
N ASP A 922 11.46 -3.71 69.10
CA ASP A 922 12.38 -3.24 68.07
C ASP A 922 12.82 -4.45 67.20
N ARG A 923 13.11 -4.17 65.92
CA ARG A 923 14.27 -4.61 65.11
C ARG A 923 14.69 -6.10 64.93
N LYS A 924 14.72 -6.42 63.62
CA LYS A 924 15.90 -6.76 62.76
C LYS A 924 16.39 -8.22 62.58
N PHE A 925 16.51 -8.52 61.28
CA PHE A 925 17.66 -9.07 60.53
C PHE A 925 17.79 -10.58 60.21
N HIS A 926 17.85 -10.81 58.88
CA HIS A 926 18.85 -11.55 58.09
C HIS A 926 18.68 -13.05 57.70
N LYS A 927 18.68 -13.21 56.35
CA LYS A 927 19.60 -14.01 55.50
C LYS A 927 19.27 -15.47 55.10
N LYS A 928 19.29 -15.64 53.76
CA LYS A 928 20.08 -16.57 52.92
C LYS A 928 19.56 -18.00 52.58
N ASN A 929 19.37 -18.15 51.25
CA ASN A 929 20.03 -19.05 50.29
C ASN A 929 19.72 -20.57 50.20
N ALA A 930 19.83 -21.00 48.91
CA ALA A 930 20.27 -22.28 48.34
C ALA A 930 19.14 -23.30 48.03
N LEU A 931 18.80 -23.63 46.77
CA LEU A 931 19.51 -24.29 45.64
C LEU A 931 19.22 -25.81 45.51
N LEU A 932 18.81 -26.19 44.28
CA LEU A 932 19.00 -27.49 43.57
C LEU A 932 18.02 -28.67 43.88
N SER A 933 17.63 -29.58 42.97
CA SER A 933 17.86 -29.81 41.53
C SER A 933 16.97 -30.96 40.99
N ASN A 934 16.69 -30.94 39.68
CA ASN A 934 16.66 -32.03 38.68
C ASN A 934 15.68 -33.24 38.68
N GLY A 935 15.07 -33.42 37.48
CA GLY A 935 14.74 -34.69 36.80
C GLY A 935 13.41 -35.36 37.21
N THR A 936 12.58 -36.00 36.37
CA THR A 936 12.72 -36.55 35.01
C THR A 936 11.31 -36.87 34.49
N TRP A 937 11.07 -36.80 33.17
CA TRP A 937 9.81 -37.16 32.50
C TRP A 937 9.73 -38.65 32.16
N SER A 938 8.54 -39.27 32.25
CA SER A 938 8.04 -40.23 31.24
C SER A 938 6.54 -40.59 31.40
N ARG A 939 5.81 -40.33 30.30
CA ARG A 939 4.76 -41.14 29.62
C ARG A 939 3.33 -41.39 30.19
N ASP A 940 2.40 -40.98 29.31
CA ASP A 940 1.24 -41.70 28.74
C ASP A 940 -0.19 -41.31 29.16
N ASN A 941 -0.87 -40.73 28.16
CA ASN A 941 -2.23 -40.94 27.66
C ASN A 941 -3.48 -40.55 28.48
N GLU A 942 -4.11 -39.49 27.97
CA GLU A 942 -5.51 -39.39 27.52
C GLU A 942 -6.69 -39.71 28.47
N ALA A 943 -7.44 -38.63 28.68
CA ALA A 943 -8.90 -38.50 28.63
C ALA A 943 -9.73 -38.63 29.93
N LEU A 944 -10.38 -37.49 30.23
CA LEU A 944 -11.74 -37.26 30.79
C LEU A 944 -11.83 -36.53 32.14
N ILE A 945 -12.00 -35.20 32.02
CA ILE A 945 -12.90 -34.27 32.73
C ILE A 945 -13.42 -34.71 34.12
N SER A 946 -13.00 -34.00 35.18
CA SER A 946 -13.90 -33.52 36.26
C SER A 946 -13.17 -32.64 37.30
N LYS A 947 -13.67 -31.39 37.43
CA LYS A 947 -13.80 -30.49 38.60
C LYS A 947 -12.72 -30.38 39.70
N CYS A 948 -12.41 -29.10 39.94
CA CYS A 948 -12.30 -28.39 41.23
C CYS A 948 -10.94 -28.29 41.96
N ASP A 949 -10.79 -27.07 42.50
CA ASP A 949 -9.98 -26.62 43.63
C ASP A 949 -8.52 -26.21 43.39
N ILE A 950 -8.31 -24.88 43.24
CA ILE A 950 -7.12 -24.22 43.79
C ILE A 950 -7.54 -22.93 44.50
N GLU A 951 -7.22 -22.92 45.80
CA GLU A 951 -7.43 -21.89 46.80
C GLU A 951 -6.58 -20.63 46.55
N LEU A 952 -7.12 -19.50 47.03
CA LEU A 952 -6.49 -18.19 47.12
C LEU A 952 -5.23 -18.22 48.02
N SER A 953 -4.18 -17.53 47.59
CA SER A 953 -3.19 -16.96 48.50
C SER A 953 -3.14 -15.44 48.30
N ASP A 954 -3.32 -14.74 49.42
CA ASP A 954 -3.44 -13.29 49.56
C ASP A 954 -2.20 -12.52 49.07
N VAL A 955 -2.40 -11.50 48.24
CA VAL A 955 -1.40 -10.47 47.94
C VAL A 955 -1.89 -9.15 48.51
N TYR A 956 -1.13 -8.64 49.47
CA TYR A 956 -1.29 -7.35 50.13
C TYR A 956 -1.22 -6.18 49.15
N ILE A 957 -2.11 -5.22 49.37
CA ILE A 957 -2.18 -3.91 48.69
C ILE A 957 -1.22 -2.95 49.42
N GLU A 958 -0.22 -2.43 48.72
CA GLU A 958 0.51 -1.22 49.13
C GLU A 958 -0.23 0.02 48.56
N GLU A 959 -0.52 0.99 49.42
CA GLU A 959 -1.08 2.30 49.05
C GLU A 959 -0.02 3.15 48.32
N PRO A 960 -0.34 3.83 47.20
CA PRO A 960 0.63 4.70 46.56
C PRO A 960 0.70 6.07 47.26
N VAL A 961 1.94 6.42 47.59
CA VAL A 961 2.39 7.73 48.05
C VAL A 961 2.26 8.75 46.91
N ASN A 962 1.79 9.94 47.27
CA ASN A 962 1.63 11.11 46.41
C ASN A 962 3.00 11.80 46.21
N GLU A 963 3.69 11.49 45.11
CA GLU A 963 4.85 12.26 44.64
C GLU A 963 4.62 12.66 43.18
N GLY A 964 4.62 13.98 42.93
CA GLY A 964 4.53 14.54 41.60
C GLY A 964 5.84 14.35 40.86
N GLU A 965 5.87 13.41 39.93
CA GLU A 965 6.93 13.31 38.92
C GLU A 965 6.40 13.75 37.56
N GLN A 966 7.07 14.74 36.97
CA GLN A 966 6.98 15.05 35.55
C GLN A 966 7.47 13.83 34.77
N GLN A 967 6.56 12.97 34.34
CA GLN A 967 6.87 11.88 33.41
C GLN A 967 7.31 12.47 32.07
N SER A 968 8.54 12.15 31.70
CA SER A 968 9.16 12.42 30.41
C SER A 968 8.35 11.79 29.27
N SER A 969 8.33 12.50 28.15
CA SER A 969 7.52 12.28 26.95
C SER A 969 7.93 11.08 26.06
N GLU A 970 8.58 10.05 26.61
CA GLU A 970 9.27 9.03 25.78
C GLU A 970 8.41 7.83 25.32
N ASP A 971 7.18 7.64 25.82
CA ASP A 971 6.38 6.42 25.52
C ASP A 971 5.12 6.64 24.64
N VAL A 972 5.12 7.62 23.73
CA VAL A 972 4.05 7.72 22.70
C VAL A 972 4.50 6.98 21.42
N PRO A 973 3.83 5.90 20.99
CA PRO A 973 4.12 5.27 19.71
C PRO A 973 3.86 6.26 18.57
N ASP A 974 4.91 6.57 17.82
CA ASP A 974 4.94 7.65 16.85
C ASP A 974 4.29 7.22 15.50
N ILE A 975 2.96 7.32 15.43
CA ILE A 975 2.08 6.81 14.35
C ILE A 975 2.19 7.61 13.02
N PHE A 976 2.79 8.80 13.01
CA PHE A 976 2.99 9.59 11.78
C PHE A 976 4.43 9.42 11.26
N GLU A 977 4.61 8.58 10.25
CA GLU A 977 5.86 8.48 9.50
C GLU A 977 6.01 9.74 8.62
N TYR A 978 7.05 10.54 8.85
CA TYR A 978 7.40 11.64 7.94
C TYR A 978 7.75 11.03 6.59
N LYS A 979 6.91 11.25 5.60
CA LYS A 979 7.18 10.84 4.23
C LYS A 979 7.79 12.03 3.49
N ASP A 980 9.01 11.84 2.95
CA ASP A 980 9.64 12.85 2.10
C ASP A 980 8.92 12.93 0.75
N ASP A 981 7.78 13.60 0.71
CA ASP A 981 6.92 13.73 -0.48
C ASP A 981 7.57 14.54 -1.62
N GLY A 982 8.75 15.13 -1.40
CA GLY A 982 9.49 15.95 -2.37
C GLY A 982 10.87 15.43 -2.76
N TYR A 983 11.38 14.38 -2.11
CA TYR A 983 12.79 13.99 -2.12
C TYR A 983 13.70 15.16 -1.69
N ILE A 984 13.24 15.94 -0.70
CA ILE A 984 13.92 17.16 -0.26
C ILE A 984 15.30 16.88 0.30
N GLU A 985 15.49 15.75 1.00
CA GLU A 985 16.81 15.37 1.51
C GLU A 985 17.79 15.19 0.35
N LEU A 986 17.34 14.52 -0.71
CA LEU A 986 18.13 14.29 -1.92
C LEU A 986 18.42 15.59 -2.68
N VAL A 987 17.43 16.50 -2.77
CA VAL A 987 17.61 17.83 -3.38
C VAL A 987 18.63 18.67 -2.60
N LEU A 988 18.58 18.66 -1.27
CA LEU A 988 19.54 19.37 -0.43
C LEU A 988 20.94 18.74 -0.56
N LYS A 989 21.05 17.41 -0.56
CA LYS A 989 22.32 16.70 -0.85
C LYS A 989 22.90 17.10 -2.20
N LEU A 990 22.08 17.17 -3.24
CA LEU A 990 22.51 17.62 -4.57
C LEU A 990 23.07 19.05 -4.51
N LEU A 991 22.33 19.99 -3.92
CA LEU A 991 22.73 21.39 -3.84
C LEU A 991 24.04 21.57 -3.06
N ALA A 992 24.22 20.83 -1.96
CA ALA A 992 25.46 20.80 -1.20
C ALA A 992 26.63 20.32 -2.06
N ARG A 993 26.47 19.18 -2.76
CA ARG A 993 27.51 18.58 -3.62
C ARG A 993 27.87 19.44 -4.84
N ILE A 994 26.93 20.20 -5.37
CA ILE A 994 27.17 21.17 -6.44
C ILE A 994 28.11 22.29 -5.96
N CYS A 995 27.97 22.73 -4.70
CA CYS A 995 28.74 23.83 -4.11
C CYS A 995 30.04 23.40 -3.41
N ASP A 996 30.20 22.10 -3.19
CA ASP A 996 31.36 21.46 -2.56
C ASP A 996 32.67 21.87 -3.25
N GLY A 997 33.75 21.96 -2.48
CA GLY A 997 35.07 22.37 -2.98
C GLY A 997 35.20 23.86 -3.35
N GLN A 998 34.33 24.72 -2.79
CA GLN A 998 34.40 26.19 -2.88
C GLN A 998 34.23 26.75 -4.31
N ASN A 999 33.27 26.22 -5.07
CA ASN A 999 33.01 26.65 -6.44
C ASN A 999 32.18 27.96 -6.49
N THR A 1000 32.87 29.10 -6.44
CA THR A 1000 32.23 30.44 -6.40
C THR A 1000 31.35 30.75 -7.61
N GLY A 1001 31.67 30.19 -8.79
CA GLY A 1001 30.90 30.40 -10.01
C GLY A 1001 29.48 29.85 -9.87
N ILE A 1002 29.36 28.58 -9.45
CA ILE A 1002 28.04 27.95 -9.26
C ILE A 1002 27.33 28.47 -8.02
N GLN A 1003 28.06 28.74 -6.93
CA GLN A 1003 27.48 29.33 -5.71
C GLN A 1003 26.76 30.66 -6.00
N ASN A 1004 27.39 31.55 -6.78
CA ASN A 1004 26.76 32.80 -7.19
C ASN A 1004 25.62 32.55 -8.18
N TYR A 1005 25.79 31.61 -9.10
CA TYR A 1005 24.75 31.25 -10.07
C TYR A 1005 23.49 30.71 -9.38
N LEU A 1006 23.59 29.95 -8.29
CA LEU A 1006 22.41 29.48 -7.52
C LEU A 1006 21.67 30.61 -6.79
N ARG A 1007 22.31 31.76 -6.61
CA ARG A 1007 21.71 32.96 -6.02
C ARG A 1007 20.99 33.79 -7.07
N GLU A 1008 21.62 33.95 -8.23
CA GLU A 1008 21.09 34.75 -9.33
C GLU A 1008 21.55 34.19 -10.68
N GLN A 1009 20.60 33.92 -11.58
CA GLN A 1009 20.85 33.48 -12.96
C GLN A 1009 20.58 34.66 -13.92
N PRO A 1010 21.57 35.53 -14.21
CA PRO A 1010 21.35 36.78 -14.93
C PRO A 1010 20.98 36.59 -16.42
N ASP A 1011 21.24 35.42 -16.97
CA ASP A 1011 20.99 35.01 -18.35
C ASP A 1011 19.63 34.33 -18.56
N ASN A 1012 18.96 33.91 -17.47
CA ASN A 1012 17.61 33.35 -17.50
C ASN A 1012 16.54 34.47 -17.59
N LEU A 1013 15.37 34.17 -18.17
CA LEU A 1013 14.22 35.09 -18.15
C LEU A 1013 13.67 35.23 -16.73
N LYS A 1014 13.71 34.14 -15.97
CA LYS A 1014 13.33 34.11 -14.55
C LYS A 1014 14.48 33.59 -13.70
N SER A 1015 14.98 34.45 -12.82
CA SER A 1015 15.97 34.08 -11.81
C SER A 1015 15.29 33.52 -10.56
N PHE A 1016 15.83 32.43 -10.03
CA PHE A 1016 15.37 31.76 -8.82
C PHE A 1016 16.47 31.78 -7.76
N ASN A 1017 16.24 32.47 -6.64
CA ASN A 1017 17.18 32.52 -5.53
C ASN A 1017 17.05 31.27 -4.65
N ILE A 1018 17.73 30.19 -5.04
CA ILE A 1018 17.67 28.89 -4.34
C ILE A 1018 18.23 28.99 -2.92
N VAL A 1019 19.25 29.82 -2.71
CA VAL A 1019 19.84 30.06 -1.38
C VAL A 1019 18.81 30.68 -0.44
N GLY A 1020 18.06 31.68 -0.92
CA GLY A 1020 16.99 32.33 -0.16
C GLY A 1020 15.83 31.36 0.15
N GLU A 1021 15.40 30.56 -0.83
CA GLU A 1021 14.35 29.55 -0.63
C GLU A 1021 14.78 28.48 0.38
N THR A 1022 16.05 28.04 0.36
CA THR A 1022 16.59 27.07 1.33
C THR A 1022 16.62 27.64 2.75
N ALA A 1023 16.95 28.93 2.90
CA ALA A 1023 16.90 29.61 4.20
C ALA A 1023 15.46 29.80 4.70
N GLN A 1024 14.50 30.08 3.82
CA GLN A 1024 13.08 30.11 4.19
C GLN A 1024 12.58 28.72 4.61
N PHE A 1025 13.05 27.67 3.93
CA PHE A 1025 12.72 26.30 4.28
C PHE A 1025 13.24 25.95 5.69
N LEU A 1026 14.47 26.36 6.05
CA LEU A 1026 15.00 26.19 7.41
C LEU A 1026 14.05 26.74 8.47
N ASN A 1027 13.47 27.94 8.25
CA ASN A 1027 12.55 28.54 9.22
C ASN A 1027 11.30 27.67 9.47
N VAL A 1028 10.85 26.92 8.45
CA VAL A 1028 9.68 26.03 8.56
C VAL A 1028 10.04 24.69 9.21
N VAL A 1029 11.24 24.17 8.92
CA VAL A 1029 11.72 22.93 9.54
C VAL A 1029 12.09 23.17 11.00
N TYR A 1030 12.67 24.32 11.33
CA TYR A 1030 13.08 24.68 12.68
C TYR A 1030 11.92 24.71 13.68
N THR A 1031 10.71 25.04 13.24
CA THR A 1031 9.53 24.98 14.09
C THR A 1031 9.05 23.55 14.40
N ASN A 1032 9.65 22.53 13.77
CA ASN A 1032 9.20 21.13 13.78
C ASN A 1032 10.37 20.13 13.87
N ILE A 1033 11.30 20.37 14.78
CA ILE A 1033 12.41 19.45 15.02
C ILE A 1033 11.91 18.25 15.83
N SER A 1034 12.09 17.05 15.28
CA SER A 1034 11.82 15.75 15.90
C SER A 1034 12.95 14.77 15.56
N ASP A 1035 12.96 13.61 16.21
CA ASP A 1035 13.93 12.53 15.91
C ASP A 1035 13.91 12.09 14.45
N LYS A 1036 12.79 12.30 13.74
CA LYS A 1036 12.63 11.98 12.31
C LYS A 1036 13.07 13.12 11.38
N THR A 1037 13.01 14.38 11.81
CA THR A 1037 13.40 15.53 10.98
C THR A 1037 14.84 15.98 11.23
N ILE A 1038 15.54 15.37 12.21
CA ILE A 1038 16.91 15.75 12.57
C ILE A 1038 17.91 15.54 11.42
N ASP A 1039 17.82 14.43 10.69
CA ASP A 1039 18.71 14.15 9.56
C ASP A 1039 18.49 15.17 8.43
N LEU A 1040 17.23 15.55 8.20
CA LEU A 1040 16.89 16.62 7.26
C LEU A 1040 17.48 17.97 7.70
N VAL A 1041 17.40 18.30 8.98
CA VAL A 1041 17.99 19.53 9.54
C VAL A 1041 19.52 19.53 9.40
N ILE A 1042 20.18 18.41 9.71
CA ILE A 1042 21.63 18.24 9.52
C ILE A 1042 22.01 18.48 8.06
N GLN A 1043 21.27 17.87 7.13
CA GLN A 1043 21.51 18.05 5.70
C GLN A 1043 21.27 19.50 5.25
N LEU A 1044 20.27 20.17 5.80
CA LEU A 1044 19.95 21.57 5.49
C LEU A 1044 21.09 22.50 5.96
N PHE A 1045 21.59 22.33 7.19
CA PHE A 1045 22.74 23.09 7.69
C PHE A 1045 24.01 22.82 6.88
N SER A 1046 24.26 21.56 6.50
CA SER A 1046 25.37 21.21 5.62
C SER A 1046 25.28 21.95 4.28
N THR A 1047 24.08 21.96 3.68
CA THR A 1047 23.82 22.66 2.41
C THR A 1047 24.02 24.17 2.51
N LEU A 1048 23.49 24.80 3.56
CA LEU A 1048 23.66 26.25 3.80
C LEU A 1048 25.11 26.62 4.08
N ASN A 1049 25.86 25.76 4.78
CA ASN A 1049 27.28 25.95 5.01
C ASN A 1049 28.06 25.97 3.68
N GLU A 1050 27.76 25.04 2.78
CA GLU A 1050 28.37 25.01 1.44
C GLU A 1050 27.99 26.24 0.58
N PHE A 1051 26.79 26.80 0.73
CA PHE A 1051 26.42 28.06 0.07
C PHE A 1051 27.18 29.28 0.62
N CYS A 1052 27.63 29.22 1.88
CA CYS A 1052 28.21 30.35 2.60
C CYS A 1052 29.73 30.29 2.75
N SER A 1053 30.36 29.17 2.38
CA SER A 1053 31.78 28.87 2.65
C SER A 1053 32.79 29.84 2.02
N VAL A 1054 32.40 30.70 1.07
CA VAL A 1054 33.33 31.60 0.34
C VAL A 1054 32.89 33.07 0.22
N SER A 1055 31.60 33.42 0.37
CA SER A 1055 31.10 34.75 0.01
C SER A 1055 30.75 35.65 1.21
N LYS A 1056 31.43 36.81 1.33
CA LYS A 1056 31.09 37.91 2.27
C LYS A 1056 29.66 38.45 2.06
N THR A 1057 29.08 38.22 0.89
CA THR A 1057 27.69 38.57 0.54
C THR A 1057 26.66 37.61 1.14
N SER A 1058 27.00 36.33 1.33
CA SER A 1058 26.11 35.32 1.93
C SER A 1058 25.87 35.59 3.43
N THR A 1059 26.86 36.17 4.10
CA THR A 1059 26.82 36.49 5.52
C THR A 1059 25.91 37.68 5.84
N SER A 1060 25.47 38.46 4.84
CA SER A 1060 24.60 39.63 5.06
C SER A 1060 23.12 39.28 5.25
N ILE A 1061 22.68 38.07 4.87
CA ILE A 1061 21.30 37.57 5.04
C ILE A 1061 21.16 36.70 6.29
N GLY A 1062 22.28 36.17 6.81
CA GLY A 1062 22.33 35.49 8.12
C GLY A 1062 22.32 36.45 9.32
N LYS A 1063 22.18 37.76 9.11
CA LYS A 1063 22.02 38.78 10.14
C LYS A 1063 20.60 39.32 10.17
#